data_AF-A0A6N4WVV5-F1
#
_entry.id   AF-A0A6N4WVV5-F1
#
_cell.length_a   1.000
_cell.length_b   1.000
_cell.length_c   1.000
_cell.angle_alpha   90.00
_cell.angle_beta   90.00
_cell.angle_gamma   90.00
#
_symmetry.space_group_name_H-M   'P 1'
#
loop_
_entity.id
_entity.type
_entity.pdbx_description
1 polymer ?
#
loop_
_entity_poly.entity_id
_entity_poly.type
_entity_poly.pdbx_seq_one_letter_code
_entity_poly.pdbx_strand_id
1 'polypeptide(L)'
;MLKVCASISLLFLAAQAVSYGQGYAPVSAPSGPAPVAAGMSAPTGGIFESNTFLEMANRAFDPSSDSMDFENGSFAWKGKTFNLTDQRAFRARFERFLLAAPTEEEENYARLMDDILDRLSAMGDHREDAILETWEMLFRAANFDSDGGNSTIVANQVFNAWRIRKEMRGTALTQRELADMRRYQQEVVANRTQILQKLKERKMKESVRMTSGDNAAAETANGKSPTEQAYRILELAETEAKLLAMEGQAALTGMQAKLQMQSQIVAFLVQRRYQHALVLSGFYQLLFKGSQQQLEVGKGELKSFFPNTDMVFTVDMMAFVANEAVTDVNKGVDAVNTAYVEERTIIALERLQETFFLGEFMPELNAIPVEQRRTLLDLYRDMMEAGELADAKDYNGVEQYAERISLIAKDFPKMRVLSSVETAKSMSDMAVFAASQYRNLGDIDKARAELQTAIDIWPSNPSVREFQQETTKLATAGSQGVQIFDDLYKRGDHRGIYDRRMDLGFALAEDSARRPLLMEVIEQVSTIDLLVAQSEEALKQGDAYVAWELLAEAAKFDADDAPMNRARAELAPRVADFVVYLDRAQRQSAEAQHAGALAAFLAAQDIYPASRMCREGIERESSALMAQLREQKSEDVE
;
A
#
# COMPACT_ATOMS: atom_id res chain seq x y z
N MET A 1 17.66 6.58 -23.08
CA MET A 1 17.90 5.20 -23.54
C MET A 1 18.06 4.31 -22.32
N LEU A 2 17.24 3.25 -22.26
CA LEU A 2 17.35 1.97 -21.50
C LEU A 2 17.73 2.03 -20.00
N LYS A 3 16.80 1.70 -19.08
CA LYS A 3 16.38 0.35 -18.62
C LYS A 3 17.49 -0.48 -17.96
N VAL A 4 17.28 -0.84 -16.68
CA VAL A 4 17.34 -2.17 -16.01
C VAL A 4 17.08 -1.90 -14.50
N CYS A 5 15.90 -2.16 -13.94
CA CYS A 5 15.39 -3.42 -13.35
C CYS A 5 16.27 -4.07 -12.27
N ALA A 6 15.86 -3.96 -11.00
CA ALA A 6 16.08 -5.01 -10.00
C ALA A 6 15.03 -4.90 -8.87
N SER A 7 14.17 -5.91 -8.86
CA SER A 7 13.22 -6.35 -7.85
C SER A 7 13.86 -6.66 -6.49
N ILE A 8 13.23 -6.24 -5.39
CA ILE A 8 13.48 -6.79 -4.05
C ILE A 8 12.14 -7.22 -3.44
N SER A 9 11.92 -8.52 -3.47
CA SER A 9 10.91 -9.23 -2.70
C SER A 9 11.37 -9.32 -1.26
N LEU A 10 10.51 -8.98 -0.29
CA LEU A 10 10.74 -9.26 1.13
C LEU A 10 9.55 -10.03 1.69
N LEU A 11 9.75 -11.34 1.77
CA LEU A 11 8.92 -12.31 2.47
C LEU A 11 8.99 -12.04 3.97
N PHE A 12 7.83 -11.85 4.61
CA PHE A 12 7.66 -11.93 6.05
C PHE A 12 7.68 -13.40 6.50
N LEU A 13 8.62 -13.72 7.39
CA LEU A 13 8.72 -14.98 8.12
C LEU A 13 7.84 -14.90 9.37
N ALA A 14 6.76 -15.69 9.40
CA ALA A 14 6.05 -16.00 10.63
C ALA A 14 6.66 -17.28 11.25
N ALA A 15 7.30 -17.13 12.41
CA ALA A 15 7.75 -18.24 13.23
C ALA A 15 6.59 -18.77 14.07
N GLN A 16 6.22 -20.04 13.89
CA GLN A 16 5.52 -20.84 14.89
C GLN A 16 6.39 -22.02 15.26
N ALA A 17 6.69 -22.12 16.55
CA ALA A 17 7.42 -23.22 17.16
C ALA A 17 6.47 -24.39 17.42
N VAL A 18 6.73 -25.56 16.84
CA VAL A 18 6.37 -26.86 17.44
C VAL A 18 7.52 -27.83 17.20
N SER A 19 7.89 -28.50 18.29
CA SER A 19 9.05 -29.38 18.47
C SER A 19 8.99 -30.71 17.71
N TYR A 20 10.20 -31.16 17.39
CA TYR A 20 10.70 -32.40 16.78
C TYR A 20 9.97 -33.74 17.06
N GLY A 21 9.91 -34.56 16.00
CA GLY A 21 9.75 -36.02 16.05
C GLY A 21 10.24 -36.66 14.75
N GLN A 22 11.19 -37.59 14.85
CA GLN A 22 12.03 -38.15 13.79
C GLN A 22 11.33 -39.00 12.72
N GLY A 23 11.88 -39.00 11.50
CA GLY A 23 12.31 -40.25 10.85
C GLY A 23 11.60 -40.71 9.56
N TYR A 24 12.42 -40.94 8.54
CA TYR A 24 12.28 -41.91 7.43
C TYR A 24 11.38 -41.59 6.22
N ALA A 25 12.02 -41.47 5.05
CA ALA A 25 11.45 -41.80 3.74
C ALA A 25 11.54 -43.32 3.52
N PRO A 26 10.60 -43.96 2.79
CA PRO A 26 10.89 -44.26 1.37
C PRO A 26 9.66 -44.40 0.40
N VAL A 27 9.93 -44.14 -0.90
CA VAL A 27 9.59 -44.95 -2.11
C VAL A 27 8.12 -45.06 -2.66
N SER A 28 7.98 -44.59 -3.92
CA SER A 28 7.11 -44.93 -5.07
C SER A 28 5.67 -45.53 -4.95
N ALA A 29 4.71 -44.83 -5.61
CA ALA A 29 3.57 -45.22 -6.49
C ALA A 29 2.91 -46.62 -6.37
N PRO A 30 1.56 -46.79 -6.55
CA PRO A 30 0.85 -46.39 -7.79
C PRO A 30 -0.67 -45.99 -7.75
N SER A 31 -1.08 -45.28 -8.80
CA SER A 31 -2.34 -45.32 -9.60
C SER A 31 -3.77 -45.30 -8.98
N GLY A 32 -4.48 -44.19 -9.25
CA GLY A 32 -5.84 -44.10 -9.86
C GLY A 32 -7.10 -44.14 -8.95
N PRO A 33 -8.30 -43.68 -9.41
CA PRO A 33 -8.67 -43.08 -10.71
C PRO A 33 -9.44 -41.74 -10.63
N ALA A 34 -9.43 -41.00 -11.74
CA ALA A 34 -10.32 -39.88 -12.04
C ALA A 34 -11.66 -40.36 -12.64
N PRO A 35 -12.78 -39.60 -12.53
CA PRO A 35 -13.93 -39.80 -13.39
C PRO A 35 -13.90 -38.87 -14.61
N VAL A 36 -13.75 -39.52 -15.78
CA VAL A 36 -14.50 -39.38 -17.04
C VAL A 36 -15.00 -38.02 -17.51
N ALA A 37 -14.39 -37.58 -18.62
CA ALA A 37 -15.05 -36.84 -19.69
C ALA A 37 -15.96 -37.78 -20.52
N ALA A 38 -17.12 -37.29 -20.92
CA ALA A 38 -17.93 -37.85 -21.99
C ALA A 38 -18.07 -36.80 -23.11
N GLY A 39 -17.74 -37.20 -24.33
CA GLY A 39 -17.77 -36.34 -25.51
C GLY A 39 -19.04 -36.46 -26.34
N MET A 40 -19.14 -35.48 -27.24
CA MET A 40 -19.66 -35.52 -28.62
C MET A 40 -21.09 -35.03 -28.93
N SER A 41 -21.09 -34.13 -29.92
CA SER A 41 -22.07 -33.92 -31.00
C SER A 41 -23.21 -32.89 -30.79
N ALA A 42 -23.14 -31.82 -31.58
CA ALA A 42 -24.26 -30.94 -31.94
C ALA A 42 -25.09 -31.55 -33.11
N PRO A 43 -26.19 -30.93 -33.58
CA PRO A 43 -27.29 -30.22 -32.90
C PRO A 43 -28.68 -30.74 -33.37
N THR A 44 -29.76 -30.55 -32.59
CA THR A 44 -31.13 -30.55 -33.14
C THR A 44 -32.13 -29.81 -32.24
N GLY A 45 -32.70 -28.74 -32.79
CA GLY A 45 -34.12 -28.40 -32.66
C GLY A 45 -34.69 -27.95 -31.30
N GLY A 46 -34.89 -26.64 -31.16
CA GLY A 46 -36.11 -26.05 -30.60
C GLY A 46 -36.25 -26.00 -29.08
N ILE A 47 -36.55 -24.78 -28.59
CA ILE A 47 -37.06 -24.43 -27.25
C ILE A 47 -35.98 -24.36 -26.16
N PHE A 48 -35.30 -23.20 -26.09
CA PHE A 48 -34.59 -22.74 -24.89
C PHE A 48 -35.02 -21.29 -24.62
N GLU A 49 -36.14 -21.14 -23.92
CA GLU A 49 -36.53 -19.87 -23.31
C GLU A 49 -36.01 -19.83 -21.85
N SER A 50 -35.39 -18.69 -21.50
CA SER A 50 -35.22 -18.13 -20.15
C SER A 50 -34.21 -18.71 -19.14
N ASN A 51 -33.89 -20.01 -19.10
CA ASN A 51 -33.03 -20.54 -18.01
C ASN A 51 -31.51 -20.40 -18.22
N THR A 52 -31.03 -20.37 -19.46
CA THR A 52 -29.58 -20.23 -19.75
C THR A 52 -29.05 -18.80 -19.57
N PHE A 53 -29.91 -17.79 -19.63
CA PHE A 53 -29.52 -16.38 -19.51
C PHE A 53 -29.24 -15.97 -18.06
N LEU A 54 -30.10 -16.36 -17.12
CA LEU A 54 -29.92 -16.14 -15.68
C LEU A 54 -28.74 -16.95 -15.11
N GLU A 55 -28.53 -18.17 -15.61
CA GLU A 55 -27.39 -18.99 -15.22
C GLU A 55 -26.07 -18.47 -15.81
N MET A 56 -26.10 -17.85 -16.99
CA MET A 56 -24.95 -17.15 -17.60
C MET A 56 -24.61 -15.85 -16.87
N ALA A 57 -25.61 -15.09 -16.42
CA ALA A 57 -25.42 -13.88 -15.62
C ALA A 57 -24.83 -14.21 -14.23
N ASN A 58 -25.38 -15.19 -13.50
CA ASN A 58 -24.86 -15.60 -12.18
C ASN A 58 -23.44 -16.19 -12.23
N ARG A 59 -23.01 -16.76 -13.37
CA ARG A 59 -21.66 -17.31 -13.54
C ARG A 59 -20.64 -16.29 -14.06
N ALA A 60 -21.11 -15.21 -14.68
CA ALA A 60 -20.30 -14.10 -15.15
C ALA A 60 -20.13 -12.99 -14.09
N PHE A 61 -20.97 -13.00 -13.06
CA PHE A 61 -21.07 -11.96 -12.07
C PHE A 61 -21.26 -12.52 -10.65
N ASP A 62 -20.18 -12.69 -9.89
CA ASP A 62 -20.21 -13.17 -8.48
C ASP A 62 -20.14 -11.99 -7.48
N PRO A 63 -21.25 -11.58 -6.84
CA PRO A 63 -21.28 -10.43 -5.94
C PRO A 63 -20.44 -10.59 -4.67
N SER A 64 -20.03 -11.82 -4.33
CA SER A 64 -19.25 -12.09 -3.11
C SER A 64 -17.75 -11.84 -3.26
N SER A 65 -17.32 -11.48 -4.47
CA SER A 65 -15.91 -11.29 -4.83
C SER A 65 -15.53 -9.83 -5.10
N ASP A 66 -16.45 -8.90 -4.85
CA ASP A 66 -16.22 -7.47 -4.99
C ASP A 66 -15.27 -6.98 -3.88
N SER A 67 -14.06 -6.57 -4.25
CA SER A 67 -13.06 -6.07 -3.30
C SER A 67 -12.10 -5.08 -3.95
N MET A 68 -11.71 -4.05 -3.22
CA MET A 68 -10.75 -3.06 -3.71
C MET A 68 -9.41 -3.28 -3.01
N ASP A 69 -8.38 -3.63 -3.78
CA ASP A 69 -7.00 -3.71 -3.33
C ASP A 69 -6.30 -2.38 -3.62
N PHE A 70 -6.25 -1.54 -2.58
CA PHE A 70 -5.63 -0.21 -2.63
C PHE A 70 -4.10 -0.28 -2.77
N GLU A 71 -3.46 -1.39 -2.40
CA GLU A 71 -2.00 -1.56 -2.43
C GLU A 71 -1.53 -1.89 -3.85
N ASN A 72 -2.21 -2.84 -4.51
CA ASN A 72 -1.92 -3.19 -5.90
C ASN A 72 -2.66 -2.32 -6.92
N GLY A 73 -3.57 -1.45 -6.46
CA GLY A 73 -4.42 -0.67 -7.33
C GLY A 73 -5.24 -1.59 -8.23
N SER A 74 -5.91 -2.57 -7.65
CA SER A 74 -6.82 -3.43 -8.41
C SER A 74 -8.21 -3.44 -7.78
N PHE A 75 -9.24 -3.39 -8.60
CA PHE A 75 -10.62 -3.51 -8.16
C PHE A 75 -11.17 -4.83 -8.66
N ALA A 76 -11.60 -5.72 -7.79
CA ALA A 76 -12.36 -6.89 -8.17
C ALA A 76 -13.84 -6.49 -8.26
N TRP A 77 -14.45 -6.63 -9.44
CA TRP A 77 -15.90 -6.49 -9.64
C TRP A 77 -16.45 -7.77 -10.23
N LYS A 78 -17.40 -8.32 -9.49
CA LYS A 78 -18.21 -9.49 -9.80
C LYS A 78 -17.37 -10.66 -10.33
N GLY A 79 -16.21 -10.88 -9.70
CA GLY A 79 -15.28 -11.99 -9.96
C GLY A 79 -14.09 -11.63 -10.85
N LYS A 80 -13.92 -10.36 -11.23
CA LYS A 80 -12.93 -9.92 -12.23
C LYS A 80 -12.09 -8.76 -11.72
N THR A 81 -10.77 -8.87 -11.84
CA THR A 81 -9.82 -7.84 -11.39
C THR A 81 -9.55 -6.78 -12.47
N PHE A 82 -9.72 -5.52 -12.11
CA PHE A 82 -9.52 -4.32 -12.91
C PHE A 82 -8.26 -3.63 -12.40
N ASN A 83 -7.25 -3.47 -13.24
CA ASN A 83 -6.03 -2.75 -12.87
C ASN A 83 -6.24 -1.23 -12.98
N LEU A 84 -5.97 -0.49 -11.90
CA LEU A 84 -5.86 0.96 -11.89
C LEU A 84 -4.63 1.33 -12.73
N THR A 85 -4.86 1.73 -13.98
CA THR A 85 -3.79 2.08 -14.93
C THR A 85 -2.97 3.28 -14.45
N ASP A 86 -3.52 4.12 -13.57
CA ASP A 86 -2.83 5.19 -12.82
C ASP A 86 -3.59 5.52 -11.52
N GLN A 87 -3.15 4.98 -10.37
CA GLN A 87 -3.74 5.30 -9.06
C GLN A 87 -3.83 6.82 -8.84
N ARG A 88 -2.79 7.58 -9.20
CA ARG A 88 -2.74 9.04 -9.05
C ARG A 88 -3.81 9.77 -9.88
N ALA A 89 -4.05 9.32 -11.11
CA ALA A 89 -5.05 9.93 -11.98
C ALA A 89 -6.48 9.63 -11.50
N PHE A 90 -6.71 8.45 -10.94
CA PHE A 90 -7.97 8.13 -10.26
C PHE A 90 -8.18 9.03 -9.04
N ARG A 91 -7.18 9.13 -8.14
CA ARG A 91 -7.24 9.97 -6.93
C ARG A 91 -7.61 11.41 -7.25
N ALA A 92 -6.93 12.03 -8.21
CA ALA A 92 -7.19 13.42 -8.61
C ALA A 92 -8.62 13.63 -9.14
N ARG A 93 -9.16 12.65 -9.88
CA ARG A 93 -10.53 12.72 -10.43
C ARG A 93 -11.58 12.48 -9.35
N PHE A 94 -11.31 11.57 -8.42
CA PHE A 94 -12.16 11.31 -7.26
C PHE A 94 -12.25 12.53 -6.34
N GLU A 95 -11.11 13.16 -6.00
CA GLU A 95 -11.10 14.39 -5.22
C GLU A 95 -11.86 15.52 -5.94
N ARG A 96 -11.68 15.66 -7.26
CA ARG A 96 -12.42 16.64 -8.05
C ARG A 96 -13.93 16.40 -8.00
N PHE A 97 -14.36 15.14 -8.06
CA PHE A 97 -15.78 14.78 -7.94
C PHE A 97 -16.35 15.11 -6.55
N LEU A 98 -15.62 14.81 -5.48
CA LEU A 98 -16.02 15.16 -4.11
C LEU A 98 -16.05 16.68 -3.90
N LEU A 99 -15.22 17.42 -4.63
CA LEU A 99 -15.17 18.88 -4.62
C LEU A 99 -16.22 19.53 -5.53
N ALA A 100 -16.77 18.82 -6.51
CA ALA A 100 -17.75 19.36 -7.44
C ALA A 100 -19.10 19.58 -6.74
N ALA A 101 -19.81 20.63 -7.14
CA ALA A 101 -21.19 20.85 -6.76
C ALA A 101 -22.07 20.55 -7.98
N PRO A 102 -23.18 19.80 -7.81
CA PRO A 102 -24.05 19.46 -8.91
C PRO A 102 -24.69 20.75 -9.42
N THR A 103 -24.70 20.93 -10.74
CA THR A 103 -25.32 22.09 -11.39
C THR A 103 -26.71 21.72 -11.90
N GLU A 104 -27.60 22.70 -12.05
CA GLU A 104 -28.91 22.47 -12.68
C GLU A 104 -28.77 21.90 -14.11
N GLU A 105 -27.68 22.25 -14.80
CA GLU A 105 -27.35 21.72 -16.13
C GLU A 105 -27.09 20.21 -16.11
N GLU A 106 -26.40 19.70 -15.09
CA GLU A 106 -26.13 18.26 -14.93
C GLU A 106 -27.39 17.44 -14.66
N GLU A 107 -28.32 17.97 -13.86
CA GLU A 107 -29.62 17.32 -13.65
C GLU A 107 -30.47 17.29 -14.93
N ASN A 108 -30.46 18.39 -15.69
CA ASN A 108 -31.17 18.48 -16.96
C ASN A 108 -30.57 17.52 -17.99
N TYR A 109 -29.24 17.35 -18.00
CA TYR A 109 -28.56 16.36 -18.83
C TYR A 109 -28.97 14.94 -18.46
N ALA A 110 -29.00 14.60 -17.16
CA ALA A 110 -29.41 13.28 -16.68
C ALA A 110 -30.81 12.92 -17.17
N ARG A 111 -31.78 13.82 -16.96
CA ARG A 111 -33.17 13.62 -17.43
C ARG A 111 -33.26 13.47 -18.94
N LEU A 112 -32.48 14.25 -19.69
CA LEU A 112 -32.45 14.15 -21.15
C LEU A 112 -31.90 12.79 -21.61
N MET A 113 -30.87 12.27 -20.94
CA MET A 113 -30.30 10.96 -21.27
C MET A 113 -31.26 9.81 -20.94
N ASP A 114 -31.95 9.88 -19.80
CA ASP A 114 -33.01 8.94 -19.43
C ASP A 114 -34.16 8.95 -20.46
N ASP A 115 -34.63 10.14 -20.85
CA ASP A 115 -35.65 10.31 -21.90
C ASP A 115 -35.22 9.67 -23.23
N ILE A 116 -33.94 9.79 -23.62
CA ILE A 116 -33.39 9.17 -24.84
C ILE A 116 -33.41 7.65 -24.72
N LEU A 117 -32.94 7.09 -23.59
CA LEU A 117 -32.90 5.65 -23.34
C LEU A 117 -34.31 5.04 -23.28
N ASP A 118 -35.25 5.70 -22.63
CA ASP A 118 -36.66 5.30 -22.56
C ASP A 118 -37.32 5.30 -23.93
N ARG A 119 -37.07 6.32 -24.75
CA ARG A 119 -37.57 6.36 -26.14
C ARG A 119 -36.99 5.23 -26.99
N LEU A 120 -35.70 4.92 -26.83
CA LEU A 120 -35.04 3.83 -27.54
C LEU A 120 -35.58 2.45 -27.13
N SER A 121 -35.88 2.24 -25.85
CA SER A 121 -36.43 0.98 -25.35
C SER A 121 -37.92 0.79 -25.70
N ALA A 122 -38.70 1.87 -25.69
CA ALA A 122 -40.13 1.85 -26.02
C ALA A 122 -40.43 1.77 -27.53
N MET A 123 -39.42 1.89 -28.40
CA MET A 123 -39.57 1.93 -29.86
C MET A 123 -39.87 0.57 -30.53
N GLY A 124 -40.53 -0.33 -29.80
CA GLY A 124 -40.96 -1.65 -30.26
C GLY A 124 -41.91 -1.62 -31.45
N ASP A 125 -42.56 -0.48 -31.75
CA ASP A 125 -43.40 -0.29 -32.93
C ASP A 125 -43.00 0.97 -33.73
N HIS A 126 -42.58 0.74 -34.96
CA HIS A 126 -41.83 1.66 -35.82
C HIS A 126 -42.55 2.97 -36.19
N ARG A 127 -42.03 4.11 -35.72
CA ARG A 127 -42.16 5.39 -36.41
C ARG A 127 -40.77 5.89 -36.76
N GLU A 128 -40.44 5.98 -38.06
CA GLU A 128 -39.16 6.56 -38.51
C GLU A 128 -38.96 8.00 -37.96
N ASP A 129 -40.07 8.72 -37.75
CA ASP A 129 -40.09 10.04 -37.11
C ASP A 129 -39.59 10.02 -35.67
N ALA A 130 -39.92 9.00 -34.87
CA ALA A 130 -39.47 8.89 -33.49
C ALA A 130 -37.97 8.61 -33.37
N ILE A 131 -37.40 7.87 -34.34
CA ILE A 131 -35.95 7.64 -34.43
C ILE A 131 -35.23 8.95 -34.73
N LEU A 132 -35.79 9.76 -35.64
CA LEU A 132 -35.24 11.06 -36.01
C LEU A 132 -35.29 12.05 -34.84
N GLU A 133 -36.43 12.16 -34.16
CA GLU A 133 -36.56 13.00 -32.96
C GLU A 133 -35.56 12.59 -31.87
N THR A 134 -35.40 11.29 -31.63
CA THR A 134 -34.44 10.77 -30.64
C THR A 134 -33.00 11.03 -31.06
N TRP A 135 -32.69 10.97 -32.36
CA TRP A 135 -31.38 11.34 -32.90
C TRP A 135 -31.10 12.84 -32.75
N GLU A 136 -32.09 13.71 -32.95
CA GLU A 136 -31.96 15.16 -32.72
C GLU A 136 -31.68 15.51 -31.25
N MET A 137 -32.26 14.73 -30.31
CA MET A 137 -32.00 14.90 -28.87
C MET A 137 -30.52 14.68 -28.52
N LEU A 138 -29.77 13.85 -29.26
CA LEU A 138 -28.33 13.66 -29.04
C LEU A 138 -27.53 14.95 -29.23
N PHE A 139 -27.92 15.82 -30.18
CA PHE A 139 -27.26 17.12 -30.34
C PHE A 139 -27.59 18.08 -29.21
N ARG A 140 -28.78 17.95 -28.61
CA ARG A 140 -29.12 18.70 -27.40
C ARG A 140 -28.29 18.21 -26.22
N ALA A 141 -28.12 16.89 -26.09
CA ALA A 141 -27.28 16.27 -25.06
C ALA A 141 -25.81 16.68 -25.21
N ALA A 142 -25.31 16.80 -26.43
CA ALA A 142 -23.94 17.23 -26.72
C ALA A 142 -23.63 18.69 -26.36
N ASN A 143 -24.63 19.53 -26.10
CA ASN A 143 -24.41 20.91 -25.65
C ASN A 143 -24.02 20.98 -24.17
N PHE A 144 -24.23 19.91 -23.40
CA PHE A 144 -23.84 19.85 -22.00
C PHE A 144 -22.37 19.44 -21.88
N ASP A 145 -21.61 20.13 -21.04
CA ASP A 145 -20.18 19.85 -20.83
C ASP A 145 -19.94 18.41 -20.32
N SER A 146 -20.86 17.88 -19.51
CA SER A 146 -20.82 16.53 -18.96
C SER A 146 -20.84 15.43 -20.02
N ASP A 147 -21.43 15.71 -21.19
CA ASP A 147 -21.48 14.77 -22.31
C ASP A 147 -20.10 14.56 -22.94
N GLY A 148 -19.24 15.59 -22.90
CA GLY A 148 -17.91 15.57 -23.52
C GLY A 148 -17.92 15.36 -25.04
N GLY A 149 -19.04 15.67 -25.70
CA GLY A 149 -19.24 15.49 -27.14
C GLY A 149 -19.48 14.04 -27.58
N ASN A 150 -19.69 13.10 -26.65
CA ASN A 150 -19.90 11.69 -26.97
C ASN A 150 -21.25 11.45 -27.67
N SER A 151 -22.29 12.21 -27.34
CA SER A 151 -23.57 12.15 -28.03
C SER A 151 -23.46 12.59 -29.49
N THR A 152 -22.58 13.54 -29.81
CA THR A 152 -22.26 13.90 -31.21
C THR A 152 -21.55 12.75 -31.94
N ILE A 153 -20.64 12.04 -31.27
CA ILE A 153 -19.99 10.85 -31.84
C ILE A 153 -21.05 9.79 -32.15
N VAL A 154 -21.94 9.49 -31.21
CA VAL A 154 -23.07 8.57 -31.43
C VAL A 154 -23.93 9.02 -32.61
N ALA A 155 -24.33 10.30 -32.65
CA ALA A 155 -25.15 10.86 -33.71
C ALA A 155 -24.49 10.74 -35.09
N ASN A 156 -23.19 10.99 -35.18
CA ASN A 156 -22.42 10.84 -36.41
C ASN A 156 -22.31 9.39 -36.88
N GLN A 157 -22.14 8.43 -35.96
CA GLN A 157 -22.11 7.01 -36.31
C GLN A 157 -23.48 6.54 -36.82
N VAL A 158 -24.55 6.97 -36.17
CA VAL A 158 -25.93 6.70 -36.61
C VAL A 158 -26.19 7.31 -38.00
N PHE A 159 -25.77 8.55 -38.23
CA PHE A 159 -25.90 9.21 -39.52
C PHE A 159 -25.11 8.48 -40.62
N ASN A 160 -23.87 8.07 -40.35
CA ASN A 160 -23.05 7.31 -41.29
C ASN A 160 -23.70 5.97 -41.65
N ALA A 161 -24.21 5.24 -40.66
CA ALA A 161 -24.94 4.00 -40.89
C ALA A 161 -26.22 4.24 -41.73
N TRP A 162 -26.95 5.34 -41.50
CA TRP A 162 -28.13 5.68 -42.29
C TRP A 162 -27.79 6.07 -43.72
N ARG A 163 -26.74 6.88 -43.93
CA ARG A 163 -26.21 7.24 -45.25
C ARG A 163 -25.83 6.00 -46.05
N ILE A 164 -25.04 5.10 -45.44
CA ILE A 164 -24.62 3.85 -46.08
C ILE A 164 -25.85 2.99 -46.41
N ARG A 165 -26.83 2.90 -45.51
CA ARG A 165 -28.08 2.18 -45.78
C ARG A 165 -28.89 2.80 -46.93
N LYS A 166 -28.90 4.13 -47.06
CA LYS A 166 -29.55 4.83 -48.19
C LYS A 166 -28.81 4.59 -49.50
N GLU A 167 -27.48 4.67 -49.50
CA GLU A 167 -26.63 4.32 -50.63
C GLU A 167 -26.87 2.87 -51.06
N MET A 168 -26.96 1.94 -50.11
CA MET A 168 -27.29 0.53 -50.35
C MET A 168 -28.67 0.30 -50.98
N ARG A 169 -29.69 1.09 -50.60
CA ARG A 169 -31.00 1.05 -51.27
C ARG A 169 -30.91 1.59 -52.70
N GLY A 170 -30.13 2.65 -52.91
CA GLY A 170 -29.86 3.20 -54.24
C GLY A 170 -29.13 2.22 -55.15
N THR A 171 -28.06 1.58 -54.65
CA THR A 171 -27.31 0.55 -55.40
C THR A 171 -28.15 -0.70 -55.64
N ALA A 172 -29.04 -1.08 -54.73
CA ALA A 172 -29.96 -2.19 -54.94
C ALA A 172 -30.97 -1.91 -56.08
N LEU A 173 -31.41 -0.65 -56.24
CA LEU A 173 -32.24 -0.25 -57.38
C LEU A 173 -31.46 -0.38 -58.70
N THR A 174 -30.23 0.16 -58.75
CA THR A 174 -29.38 0.02 -59.94
C THR A 174 -28.99 -1.43 -60.22
N GLN A 175 -28.80 -2.25 -59.19
CA GLN A 175 -28.56 -3.69 -59.32
C GLN A 175 -29.76 -4.41 -59.90
N ARG A 176 -31.00 -4.04 -59.50
CA ARG A 176 -32.22 -4.60 -60.09
C ARG A 176 -32.34 -4.23 -61.57
N GLU A 177 -32.07 -2.98 -61.92
CA GLU A 177 -32.05 -2.54 -63.32
C GLU A 177 -30.99 -3.30 -64.15
N LEU A 178 -29.77 -3.46 -63.61
CA LEU A 178 -28.72 -4.25 -64.26
C LEU A 178 -29.06 -5.74 -64.33
N ALA A 179 -29.74 -6.29 -63.33
CA ALA A 179 -30.20 -7.68 -63.31
C ALA A 179 -31.31 -7.92 -64.36
N ASP A 180 -32.24 -6.98 -64.51
CA ASP A 180 -33.28 -7.03 -65.54
C ASP A 180 -32.67 -6.89 -66.94
N MET A 181 -31.69 -6.00 -67.11
CA MET A 181 -30.88 -5.91 -68.34
C MET A 181 -30.13 -7.21 -68.63
N ARG A 182 -29.53 -7.85 -67.60
CA ARG A 182 -28.87 -9.15 -67.72
C ARG A 182 -29.86 -10.24 -68.17
N ARG A 183 -31.07 -10.30 -67.59
CA ARG A 183 -32.12 -11.24 -67.99
C ARG A 183 -32.52 -11.04 -69.44
N TYR A 184 -32.75 -9.79 -69.85
CA TYR A 184 -33.05 -9.46 -71.23
C TYR A 184 -31.92 -9.86 -72.19
N GLN A 185 -30.66 -9.56 -71.84
CA GLN A 185 -29.48 -9.97 -72.62
C GLN A 185 -29.38 -11.51 -72.73
N GLN A 186 -29.60 -12.23 -71.63
CA GLN A 186 -29.61 -13.70 -71.60
C GLN A 186 -30.72 -14.27 -72.48
N GLU A 187 -31.94 -13.73 -72.41
CA GLU A 187 -33.06 -14.13 -73.27
C GLU A 187 -32.77 -13.87 -74.75
N VAL A 188 -32.22 -12.71 -75.09
CA VAL A 188 -31.86 -12.38 -76.49
C VAL A 188 -30.77 -13.32 -77.01
N VAL A 189 -29.75 -13.63 -76.21
CA VAL A 189 -28.69 -14.58 -76.58
C VAL A 189 -29.27 -15.99 -76.72
N ALA A 190 -30.08 -16.46 -75.76
CA ALA A 190 -30.68 -17.80 -75.76
C ALA A 190 -31.70 -18.00 -76.91
N ASN A 191 -32.58 -17.04 -77.15
CA ASN A 191 -33.54 -17.09 -78.26
C ASN A 191 -32.81 -17.14 -79.60
N ARG A 192 -31.72 -16.39 -79.75
CA ARG A 192 -30.95 -16.33 -81.00
C ARG A 192 -30.09 -17.57 -81.22
N THR A 193 -29.49 -18.16 -80.18
CA THR A 193 -28.80 -19.45 -80.29
C THR A 193 -29.77 -20.56 -80.66
N GLN A 194 -30.98 -20.58 -80.09
CA GLN A 194 -32.04 -21.51 -80.48
C GLN A 194 -32.51 -21.29 -81.93
N ILE A 195 -32.67 -20.05 -82.39
CA ILE A 195 -33.01 -19.74 -83.79
C ILE A 195 -31.90 -20.22 -84.74
N LEU A 196 -30.63 -20.00 -84.39
CA LEU A 196 -29.49 -20.47 -85.18
C LEU A 196 -29.40 -21.99 -85.22
N GLN A 197 -29.67 -22.68 -84.11
CA GLN A 197 -29.78 -24.14 -84.07
C GLN A 197 -30.91 -24.62 -84.97
N LYS A 198 -32.12 -24.06 -84.85
CA LYS A 198 -33.26 -24.39 -85.73
C LYS A 198 -32.97 -24.12 -87.21
N LEU A 199 -32.23 -23.06 -87.53
CA LEU A 199 -31.79 -22.75 -88.90
C LEU A 199 -30.74 -23.75 -89.40
N LYS A 200 -29.77 -24.15 -88.57
CA LYS A 200 -28.79 -25.20 -88.89
C LYS A 200 -29.47 -26.56 -89.08
N GLU A 201 -30.42 -26.91 -88.22
CA GLU A 201 -31.23 -28.13 -88.33
C GLU A 201 -32.11 -28.11 -89.58
N ARG A 202 -32.73 -26.96 -89.93
CA ARG A 202 -33.44 -26.80 -91.19
C ARG A 202 -32.51 -26.98 -92.38
N LYS A 203 -31.33 -26.35 -92.39
CA LYS A 203 -30.32 -26.52 -93.45
C LYS A 203 -29.83 -27.97 -93.55
N MET A 204 -29.63 -28.67 -92.42
CA MET A 204 -29.29 -30.10 -92.42
C MET A 204 -30.44 -30.96 -92.98
N LYS A 205 -31.69 -30.66 -92.62
CA LYS A 205 -32.87 -31.35 -93.18
C LYS A 205 -33.06 -31.07 -94.67
N GLU A 206 -32.69 -29.88 -95.14
CA GLU A 206 -32.73 -29.46 -96.55
C GLU A 206 -31.58 -30.10 -97.35
N SER A 207 -30.38 -30.22 -96.78
CA SER A 207 -29.25 -30.93 -97.38
C SER A 207 -29.45 -32.46 -97.44
N VAL A 208 -30.28 -33.02 -96.55
CA VAL A 208 -30.69 -34.44 -96.62
C VAL A 208 -31.77 -34.68 -97.69
N ARG A 209 -32.43 -33.62 -98.19
CA ARG A 209 -33.51 -33.72 -99.19
C ARG A 209 -33.07 -33.47 -100.63
N MET A 210 -31.83 -33.03 -100.87
CA MET A 210 -31.30 -32.74 -102.20
C MET A 210 -29.97 -33.47 -102.46
N THR A 211 -30.07 -34.67 -103.02
CA THR A 211 -29.00 -35.33 -103.79
C THR A 211 -29.35 -35.25 -105.28
N SER A 212 -28.85 -34.23 -105.99
CA SER A 212 -28.31 -34.29 -107.36
C SER A 212 -28.11 -32.90 -107.98
N GLY A 213 -26.92 -32.67 -108.55
CA GLY A 213 -26.70 -31.71 -109.66
C GLY A 213 -25.97 -30.41 -109.34
N ASP A 214 -24.87 -30.18 -110.05
CA ASP A 214 -23.83 -29.14 -109.89
C ASP A 214 -24.20 -27.67 -110.22
N ASN A 215 -23.44 -26.77 -109.56
CA ASN A 215 -22.88 -25.46 -109.95
C ASN A 215 -23.76 -24.32 -110.52
N ALA A 216 -23.91 -23.22 -109.76
CA ALA A 216 -23.24 -21.91 -109.99
C ALA A 216 -23.88 -20.74 -109.20
N ALA A 217 -23.00 -19.90 -108.63
CA ALA A 217 -23.13 -18.48 -108.24
C ALA A 217 -24.47 -17.92 -107.67
N ALA A 218 -24.41 -17.45 -106.41
CA ALA A 218 -25.23 -16.33 -105.94
C ALA A 218 -24.51 -15.53 -104.85
N GLU A 219 -24.54 -14.22 -105.03
CA GLU A 219 -23.93 -13.15 -104.26
C GLU A 219 -24.44 -13.05 -102.81
N THR A 220 -23.51 -12.71 -101.93
CA THR A 220 -23.59 -11.61 -100.96
C THR A 220 -24.94 -11.36 -100.28
N ALA A 221 -25.18 -12.04 -99.16
CA ALA A 221 -26.08 -11.57 -98.11
C ALA A 221 -25.40 -11.69 -96.74
N ASN A 222 -24.67 -10.62 -96.39
CA ASN A 222 -24.25 -10.20 -95.05
C ASN A 222 -23.69 -11.26 -94.08
N GLY A 223 -22.37 -11.41 -94.15
CA GLY A 223 -21.51 -11.94 -93.09
C GLY A 223 -21.45 -11.03 -91.85
N LYS A 224 -22.57 -10.90 -91.13
CA LYS A 224 -22.59 -10.57 -89.70
C LYS A 224 -23.24 -11.79 -89.02
N SER A 225 -22.54 -12.59 -88.23
CA SER A 225 -22.57 -12.36 -86.78
C SER A 225 -21.83 -13.43 -85.91
N PRO A 226 -20.70 -14.07 -86.27
CA PRO A 226 -19.85 -14.68 -85.23
C PRO A 226 -19.24 -13.60 -84.33
N THR A 227 -18.83 -12.48 -84.93
CA THR A 227 -18.31 -11.30 -84.22
C THR A 227 -19.40 -10.59 -83.42
N GLU A 228 -20.57 -10.33 -83.99
CA GLU A 228 -21.71 -9.72 -83.26
C GLU A 228 -22.19 -10.59 -82.09
N GLN A 229 -22.18 -11.92 -82.23
CA GLN A 229 -22.47 -12.83 -81.12
C GLN A 229 -21.38 -12.78 -80.04
N ALA A 230 -20.10 -12.74 -80.44
CA ALA A 230 -18.99 -12.59 -79.50
C ALA A 230 -19.06 -11.25 -78.73
N TYR A 231 -19.41 -10.14 -79.39
CA TYR A 231 -19.61 -8.84 -78.74
C TYR A 231 -20.76 -8.88 -77.73
N ARG A 232 -21.89 -9.54 -78.03
CA ARG A 232 -23.02 -9.67 -77.09
C ARG A 232 -22.71 -10.58 -75.90
N ILE A 233 -21.92 -11.63 -76.10
CA ILE A 233 -21.42 -12.48 -75.01
C ILE A 233 -20.45 -11.69 -74.12
N LEU A 234 -19.60 -10.85 -74.72
CA LEU A 234 -18.71 -9.94 -74.00
C LEU A 234 -19.49 -8.88 -73.22
N GLU A 235 -20.52 -8.27 -73.81
CA GLU A 235 -21.42 -7.34 -73.12
C GLU A 235 -22.15 -8.00 -71.93
N LEU A 236 -22.59 -9.25 -72.07
CA LEU A 236 -23.19 -10.02 -70.97
C LEU A 236 -22.18 -10.33 -69.86
N ALA A 237 -20.94 -10.69 -70.23
CA ALA A 237 -19.88 -10.89 -69.26
C ALA A 237 -19.50 -9.58 -68.54
N GLU A 238 -19.54 -8.45 -69.24
CA GLU A 238 -19.29 -7.13 -68.65
C GLU A 238 -20.41 -6.72 -67.68
N THR A 239 -21.69 -6.96 -68.02
CA THR A 239 -22.82 -6.68 -67.11
C THR A 239 -22.79 -7.59 -65.89
N GLU A 240 -22.43 -8.87 -66.06
CA GLU A 240 -22.24 -9.81 -64.95
C GLU A 240 -21.08 -9.42 -64.05
N ALA A 241 -19.93 -9.05 -64.62
CA ALA A 241 -18.78 -8.57 -63.85
C ALA A 241 -19.12 -7.28 -63.08
N LYS A 242 -19.85 -6.33 -63.70
CA LYS A 242 -20.32 -5.11 -63.02
C LYS A 242 -21.30 -5.42 -61.90
N LEU A 243 -22.22 -6.36 -62.10
CA LEU A 243 -23.19 -6.76 -61.09
C LEU A 243 -22.50 -7.43 -59.89
N LEU A 244 -21.57 -8.36 -60.13
CA LEU A 244 -20.76 -8.99 -59.09
C LEU A 244 -19.87 -7.99 -58.35
N ALA A 245 -19.25 -7.05 -59.07
CA ALA A 245 -18.44 -5.99 -58.46
C ALA A 245 -19.29 -5.07 -57.58
N MET A 246 -20.47 -4.66 -58.04
CA MET A 246 -21.40 -3.85 -57.26
C MET A 246 -21.97 -4.60 -56.05
N GLU A 247 -22.26 -5.90 -56.19
CA GLU A 247 -22.71 -6.76 -55.08
C GLU A 247 -21.62 -6.91 -54.02
N GLY A 248 -20.38 -7.16 -54.43
CA GLY A 248 -19.21 -7.21 -53.54
C GLY A 248 -18.98 -5.87 -52.83
N GLN A 249 -19.04 -4.75 -53.56
CA GLN A 249 -18.88 -3.42 -52.97
C GLN A 249 -20.00 -3.10 -51.97
N ALA A 250 -21.24 -3.45 -52.29
CA ALA A 250 -22.40 -3.27 -51.41
C ALA A 250 -22.27 -4.12 -50.12
N ALA A 251 -21.85 -5.37 -50.22
CA ALA A 251 -21.61 -6.23 -49.07
C ALA A 251 -20.50 -5.66 -48.15
N LEU A 252 -19.41 -5.18 -48.74
CA LEU A 252 -18.28 -4.59 -48.01
C LEU A 252 -18.66 -3.29 -47.28
N THR A 253 -19.40 -2.37 -47.92
CA THR A 253 -19.81 -1.11 -47.28
C THR A 253 -20.81 -1.34 -46.16
N GLY A 254 -21.76 -2.28 -46.33
CA GLY A 254 -22.70 -2.67 -45.30
C GLY A 254 -22.02 -3.32 -44.08
N MET A 255 -21.02 -4.17 -44.31
CA MET A 255 -20.22 -4.77 -43.24
C MET A 255 -19.39 -3.73 -42.50
N GLN A 256 -18.73 -2.82 -43.22
CA GLN A 256 -17.93 -1.75 -42.62
C GLN A 256 -18.74 -0.87 -41.66
N ALA A 257 -19.97 -0.47 -42.03
CA ALA A 257 -20.84 0.34 -41.17
C ALA A 257 -21.17 -0.37 -39.85
N LYS A 258 -21.44 -1.68 -39.90
CA LYS A 258 -21.71 -2.50 -38.72
C LYS A 258 -20.48 -2.59 -37.81
N LEU A 259 -19.31 -2.85 -38.40
CA LEU A 259 -18.05 -2.96 -37.66
C LEU A 259 -17.69 -1.65 -36.96
N GLN A 260 -17.90 -0.51 -37.61
CA GLN A 260 -17.65 0.81 -37.01
C GLN A 260 -18.54 1.07 -35.80
N MET A 261 -19.85 0.79 -35.88
CA MET A 261 -20.73 0.93 -34.71
C MET A 261 -20.38 -0.06 -33.59
N GLN A 262 -20.12 -1.33 -33.91
CA GLN A 262 -19.70 -2.33 -32.91
C GLN A 262 -18.41 -1.91 -32.19
N SER A 263 -17.41 -1.44 -32.95
CA SER A 263 -16.15 -0.93 -32.40
C SER A 263 -16.38 0.22 -31.43
N GLN A 264 -17.29 1.14 -31.77
CA GLN A 264 -17.58 2.30 -30.92
C GLN A 264 -18.36 1.91 -29.65
N ILE A 265 -19.26 0.93 -29.72
CA ILE A 265 -19.95 0.37 -28.54
C ILE A 265 -18.92 -0.22 -27.57
N VAL A 266 -17.96 -1.00 -28.08
CA VAL A 266 -16.86 -1.57 -27.28
C VAL A 266 -16.07 -0.45 -26.63
N ALA A 267 -15.69 0.58 -27.39
CA ALA A 267 -14.90 1.70 -26.89
C ALA A 267 -15.61 2.44 -25.75
N PHE A 268 -16.92 2.70 -25.87
CA PHE A 268 -17.68 3.34 -24.79
C PHE A 268 -17.79 2.47 -23.54
N LEU A 269 -17.98 1.16 -23.69
CA LEU A 269 -18.01 0.22 -22.57
C LEU A 269 -16.66 0.21 -21.81
N VAL A 270 -15.57 0.13 -22.57
CA VAL A 270 -14.19 0.16 -22.07
C VAL A 270 -13.86 1.48 -21.36
N GLN A 271 -14.37 2.59 -21.88
CA GLN A 271 -14.22 3.92 -21.28
C GLN A 271 -15.16 4.17 -20.08
N ARG A 272 -15.98 3.18 -19.68
CA ARG A 272 -16.99 3.29 -18.61
C ARG A 272 -18.06 4.35 -18.89
N ARG A 273 -18.39 4.57 -20.17
CA ARG A 273 -19.48 5.44 -20.63
C ARG A 273 -20.69 4.59 -21.01
N TYR A 274 -21.32 4.01 -19.99
CA TYR A 274 -22.37 3.00 -20.16
C TYR A 274 -23.63 3.53 -20.85
N GLN A 275 -24.08 4.74 -20.50
CA GLN A 275 -25.26 5.36 -21.12
C GLN A 275 -25.07 5.54 -22.63
N HIS A 276 -23.92 6.05 -23.10
CA HIS A 276 -23.64 6.18 -24.53
C HIS A 276 -23.53 4.83 -25.25
N ALA A 277 -22.99 3.80 -24.58
CA ALA A 277 -22.95 2.44 -25.11
C ALA A 277 -24.36 1.85 -25.29
N LEU A 278 -25.26 2.11 -24.33
CA LEU A 278 -26.67 1.70 -24.39
C LEU A 278 -27.43 2.41 -25.51
N VAL A 279 -27.31 3.75 -25.60
CA VAL A 279 -27.92 4.56 -26.66
C VAL A 279 -27.48 4.05 -28.03
N LEU A 280 -26.17 3.87 -28.24
CA LEU A 280 -25.64 3.40 -29.51
C LEU A 280 -26.07 1.95 -29.84
N SER A 281 -26.20 1.10 -28.82
CA SER A 281 -26.73 -0.27 -28.97
C SER A 281 -28.21 -0.28 -29.35
N GLY A 282 -29.03 0.61 -28.77
CA GLY A 282 -30.43 0.80 -29.14
C GLY A 282 -30.57 1.22 -30.60
N PHE A 283 -29.82 2.23 -31.04
CA PHE A 283 -29.79 2.61 -32.46
C PHE A 283 -29.26 1.49 -33.37
N TYR A 284 -28.28 0.72 -32.92
CA TYR A 284 -27.76 -0.43 -33.67
C TYR A 284 -28.85 -1.48 -33.94
N GLN A 285 -29.65 -1.84 -32.93
CA GLN A 285 -30.76 -2.77 -33.07
C GLN A 285 -31.84 -2.24 -34.03
N LEU A 286 -32.15 -0.94 -33.97
CA LEU A 286 -33.12 -0.29 -34.87
C LEU A 286 -32.64 -0.23 -36.32
N LEU A 287 -31.36 0.03 -36.54
CA LEU A 287 -30.76 0.16 -37.88
C LEU A 287 -30.52 -1.19 -38.55
N PHE A 288 -30.08 -2.19 -37.79
CA PHE A 288 -29.70 -3.52 -38.28
C PHE A 288 -30.61 -4.59 -37.67
N LYS A 289 -31.79 -4.80 -38.26
CA LYS A 289 -32.72 -5.86 -37.84
C LYS A 289 -32.05 -7.24 -37.87
N GLY A 290 -31.96 -7.93 -36.72
CA GLY A 290 -31.47 -9.32 -36.60
C GLY A 290 -31.12 -9.68 -35.14
N SER A 291 -31.66 -10.80 -34.64
CA SER A 291 -31.77 -11.13 -33.20
C SER A 291 -30.51 -11.66 -32.51
N GLN A 292 -29.36 -11.73 -33.19
CA GLN A 292 -28.08 -12.19 -32.62
C GLN A 292 -26.96 -11.86 -33.62
N GLN A 293 -26.39 -10.66 -33.52
CA GLN A 293 -25.23 -10.27 -34.33
C GLN A 293 -23.97 -10.48 -33.49
N GLN A 294 -23.20 -11.51 -33.84
CA GLN A 294 -21.89 -11.76 -33.25
C GLN A 294 -20.98 -10.56 -33.48
N LEU A 295 -20.20 -10.16 -32.47
CA LEU A 295 -19.17 -9.15 -32.67
C LEU A 295 -18.05 -9.73 -33.51
N GLU A 296 -17.69 -9.00 -34.56
CA GLU A 296 -16.54 -9.31 -35.41
C GLU A 296 -15.30 -8.51 -34.99
N VAL A 297 -15.47 -7.42 -34.21
CA VAL A 297 -14.40 -6.50 -33.77
C VAL A 297 -14.18 -6.58 -32.26
N GLY A 298 -13.03 -6.08 -31.77
CA GLY A 298 -12.83 -5.81 -30.34
C GLY A 298 -12.62 -7.04 -29.45
N LYS A 299 -12.57 -8.25 -30.01
CA LYS A 299 -12.39 -9.49 -29.23
C LYS A 299 -11.12 -9.50 -28.37
N GLY A 300 -10.05 -8.81 -28.80
CA GLY A 300 -8.82 -8.68 -28.04
C GLY A 300 -8.97 -7.75 -26.83
N GLU A 301 -9.50 -6.54 -27.06
CA GLU A 301 -9.78 -5.56 -26.01
C GLU A 301 -10.80 -6.07 -25.00
N LEU A 302 -11.85 -6.76 -25.47
CA LEU A 302 -12.84 -7.41 -24.62
C LEU A 302 -12.27 -8.60 -23.85
N LYS A 303 -11.30 -9.34 -24.40
CA LYS A 303 -10.59 -10.38 -23.65
C LYS A 303 -9.66 -9.80 -22.59
N SER A 304 -9.07 -8.62 -22.83
CA SER A 304 -8.34 -7.90 -21.78
C SER A 304 -9.25 -7.28 -20.73
N PHE A 305 -10.45 -6.82 -21.12
CA PHE A 305 -11.45 -6.27 -20.19
C PHE A 305 -12.24 -7.35 -19.43
N PHE A 306 -12.46 -8.52 -20.05
CA PHE A 306 -13.10 -9.70 -19.45
C PHE A 306 -12.18 -10.91 -19.61
N PRO A 307 -11.15 -11.04 -18.75
CA PRO A 307 -10.32 -12.23 -18.73
C PRO A 307 -11.16 -13.47 -18.38
N ASN A 308 -10.88 -14.60 -19.05
CA ASN A 308 -11.50 -15.92 -18.83
C ASN A 308 -12.96 -16.13 -19.25
N THR A 309 -13.55 -15.27 -20.10
CA THR A 309 -14.88 -15.54 -20.67
C THR A 309 -14.80 -16.32 -21.99
N ASP A 310 -15.31 -17.55 -22.00
CA ASP A 310 -15.62 -18.34 -23.21
C ASP A 310 -16.92 -17.89 -23.93
N MET A 311 -17.39 -16.67 -23.63
CA MET A 311 -18.63 -16.14 -24.17
C MET A 311 -18.46 -15.63 -25.60
N VAL A 312 -19.49 -15.86 -26.42
CA VAL A 312 -19.63 -15.20 -27.72
C VAL A 312 -20.03 -13.75 -27.45
N PHE A 313 -19.09 -12.81 -27.64
CA PHE A 313 -19.41 -11.39 -27.53
C PHE A 313 -20.43 -11.00 -28.60
N THR A 314 -21.59 -10.51 -28.17
CA THR A 314 -22.65 -9.95 -29.01
C THR A 314 -22.98 -8.53 -28.56
N VAL A 315 -23.61 -7.75 -29.43
CA VAL A 315 -24.03 -6.37 -29.09
C VAL A 315 -25.06 -6.38 -27.94
N ASP A 316 -25.95 -7.37 -27.92
CA ASP A 316 -26.94 -7.51 -26.85
C ASP A 316 -26.28 -7.84 -25.50
N MET A 317 -25.19 -8.61 -25.50
CA MET A 317 -24.42 -8.86 -24.28
C MET A 317 -23.74 -7.58 -23.78
N MET A 318 -23.22 -6.73 -24.67
CA MET A 318 -22.66 -5.44 -24.28
C MET A 318 -23.70 -4.49 -23.69
N ALA A 319 -24.88 -4.44 -24.31
CA ALA A 319 -26.01 -3.68 -23.78
C ALA A 319 -26.46 -4.22 -22.42
N PHE A 320 -26.49 -5.53 -22.24
CA PHE A 320 -26.78 -6.14 -20.93
C PHE A 320 -25.74 -5.77 -19.87
N VAL A 321 -24.45 -5.91 -20.18
CA VAL A 321 -23.36 -5.54 -19.26
C VAL A 321 -23.42 -4.05 -18.90
N ALA A 322 -23.69 -3.18 -19.89
CA ALA A 322 -23.82 -1.75 -19.64
C ALA A 322 -25.03 -1.43 -18.74
N ASN A 323 -26.19 -2.06 -18.97
CA ASN A 323 -27.37 -1.89 -18.11
C ASN A 323 -27.13 -2.40 -16.68
N GLU A 324 -26.44 -3.53 -16.54
CA GLU A 324 -26.09 -4.07 -15.23
C GLU A 324 -25.12 -3.14 -14.50
N ALA A 325 -24.13 -2.58 -15.20
CA ALA A 325 -23.21 -1.60 -14.63
C ALA A 325 -23.94 -0.32 -14.19
N VAL A 326 -24.88 0.20 -15.00
CA VAL A 326 -25.73 1.35 -14.61
C VAL A 326 -26.54 1.01 -13.35
N THR A 327 -27.15 -0.17 -13.31
CA THR A 327 -27.94 -0.64 -12.16
C THR A 327 -27.08 -0.78 -10.90
N ASP A 328 -25.86 -1.30 -11.03
CA ASP A 328 -24.91 -1.41 -9.93
C ASP A 328 -24.45 -0.05 -9.42
N VAL A 329 -24.20 0.91 -10.32
CA VAL A 329 -23.88 2.30 -9.93
C VAL A 329 -25.02 2.89 -9.11
N ASN A 330 -26.27 2.72 -9.56
CA ASN A 330 -27.45 3.23 -8.85
C ASN A 330 -27.61 2.59 -7.47
N LYS A 331 -27.49 1.26 -7.38
CA LYS A 331 -27.50 0.54 -6.10
C LYS A 331 -26.32 0.94 -5.21
N GLY A 332 -25.17 1.23 -5.81
CA GLY A 332 -23.97 1.71 -5.12
C GLY A 332 -24.19 3.09 -4.50
N VAL A 333 -24.80 4.02 -5.23
CA VAL A 333 -25.21 5.34 -4.72
C VAL A 333 -26.18 5.19 -3.54
N ASP A 334 -27.19 4.32 -3.67
CA ASP A 334 -28.13 4.04 -2.59
C ASP A 334 -27.45 3.43 -1.37
N ALA A 335 -26.49 2.52 -1.59
CA ALA A 335 -25.71 1.90 -0.52
C ALA A 335 -24.81 2.92 0.19
N VAL A 336 -24.20 3.86 -0.54
CA VAL A 336 -23.41 4.96 0.04
C VAL A 336 -24.29 5.86 0.91
N ASN A 337 -25.45 6.26 0.40
CA ASN A 337 -26.41 7.07 1.14
C ASN A 337 -26.90 6.35 2.41
N THR A 338 -27.22 5.06 2.29
CA THR A 338 -27.68 4.24 3.42
C THR A 338 -26.58 4.08 4.47
N ALA A 339 -25.35 3.73 4.06
CA ALA A 339 -24.22 3.55 4.98
C ALA A 339 -23.88 4.86 5.71
N TYR A 340 -23.98 6.00 5.04
CA TYR A 340 -23.75 7.31 5.66
C TYR A 340 -24.84 7.63 6.70
N VAL A 341 -26.12 7.35 6.38
CA VAL A 341 -27.25 7.52 7.32
C VAL A 341 -27.11 6.59 8.53
N GLU A 342 -26.58 5.38 8.35
CA GLU A 342 -26.26 4.44 9.44
C GLU A 342 -25.01 4.80 10.26
N GLU A 343 -24.40 5.97 10.02
CA GLU A 343 -23.16 6.44 10.65
C GLU A 343 -21.94 5.53 10.40
N ARG A 344 -21.95 4.76 9.30
CA ARG A 344 -20.85 3.90 8.85
C ARG A 344 -20.05 4.60 7.76
N THR A 345 -19.32 5.65 8.16
CA THR A 345 -18.70 6.59 7.23
C THR A 345 -17.50 5.99 6.49
N ILE A 346 -16.73 5.08 7.09
CA ILE A 346 -15.64 4.36 6.38
C ILE A 346 -16.23 3.49 5.27
N ILE A 347 -17.26 2.71 5.59
CA ILE A 347 -17.93 1.85 4.61
C ILE A 347 -18.54 2.70 3.50
N ALA A 348 -19.17 3.83 3.83
CA ALA A 348 -19.69 4.77 2.84
C ALA A 348 -18.59 5.29 1.90
N LEU A 349 -17.40 5.60 2.43
CA LEU A 349 -16.26 6.04 1.62
C LEU A 349 -15.75 4.93 0.69
N GLU A 350 -15.60 3.71 1.19
CA GLU A 350 -15.18 2.54 0.39
C GLU A 350 -16.18 2.28 -0.75
N ARG A 351 -17.48 2.20 -0.43
CA ARG A 351 -18.54 1.99 -1.43
C ARG A 351 -18.58 3.14 -2.44
N LEU A 352 -18.30 4.37 -2.02
CA LEU A 352 -18.25 5.52 -2.92
C LEU A 352 -17.08 5.42 -3.89
N GLN A 353 -15.91 4.99 -3.43
CA GLN A 353 -14.75 4.76 -4.29
C GLN A 353 -15.02 3.67 -5.32
N GLU A 354 -15.65 2.57 -4.92
CA GLU A 354 -16.06 1.48 -5.82
C GLU A 354 -17.08 1.97 -6.86
N THR A 355 -18.12 2.67 -6.41
CA THR A 355 -19.20 3.19 -7.27
C THR A 355 -18.66 4.23 -8.24
N PHE A 356 -17.78 5.12 -7.79
CA PHE A 356 -17.10 6.10 -8.65
C PHE A 356 -16.13 5.43 -9.63
N PHE A 357 -15.44 4.38 -9.20
CA PHE A 357 -14.58 3.62 -10.11
C PHE A 357 -15.39 2.95 -11.21
N LEU A 358 -16.55 2.39 -10.91
CA LEU A 358 -17.41 1.79 -11.92
C LEU A 358 -17.99 2.89 -12.84
N GLY A 359 -18.59 3.94 -12.26
CA GLY A 359 -19.43 4.90 -12.96
C GLY A 359 -18.90 6.33 -13.06
N GLU A 360 -17.60 6.57 -13.19
CA GLU A 360 -16.99 7.92 -13.15
C GLU A 360 -17.73 9.00 -13.97
N PHE A 361 -18.30 8.65 -15.13
CA PHE A 361 -18.99 9.57 -16.03
C PHE A 361 -20.52 9.53 -15.92
N MET A 362 -21.05 8.84 -14.91
CA MET A 362 -22.47 8.64 -14.71
C MET A 362 -23.07 9.82 -13.91
N PRO A 363 -24.14 10.47 -14.41
CA PRO A 363 -24.78 11.57 -13.71
C PRO A 363 -25.41 11.16 -12.37
N GLU A 364 -25.73 9.89 -12.17
CA GLU A 364 -26.40 9.37 -10.97
C GLU A 364 -25.52 9.53 -9.70
N LEU A 365 -24.20 9.61 -9.86
CA LEU A 365 -23.28 9.95 -8.77
C LEU A 365 -23.52 11.36 -8.19
N ASN A 366 -24.09 12.28 -8.99
CA ASN A 366 -24.41 13.62 -8.53
C ASN A 366 -25.63 13.67 -7.60
N ALA A 367 -26.41 12.59 -7.52
CA ALA A 367 -27.51 12.48 -6.56
C ALA A 367 -27.01 12.46 -5.11
N ILE A 368 -25.72 12.21 -4.87
CA ILE A 368 -25.12 12.24 -3.54
C ILE A 368 -25.03 13.71 -3.05
N PRO A 369 -25.60 14.01 -1.87
CA PRO A 369 -25.57 15.35 -1.27
C PRO A 369 -24.16 15.95 -1.18
N VAL A 370 -24.06 17.26 -1.41
CA VAL A 370 -22.77 17.98 -1.37
C VAL A 370 -22.12 17.89 0.01
N GLU A 371 -22.89 18.11 1.08
CA GLU A 371 -22.40 18.03 2.46
C GLU A 371 -21.77 16.66 2.76
N GLN A 372 -22.46 15.58 2.36
CA GLN A 372 -21.96 14.22 2.48
C GLN A 372 -20.65 14.03 1.71
N ARG A 373 -20.56 14.55 0.47
CA ARG A 373 -19.31 14.54 -0.31
C ARG A 373 -18.16 15.30 0.37
N ARG A 374 -18.43 16.42 1.05
CA ARG A 374 -17.41 17.16 1.81
C ARG A 374 -16.92 16.37 3.02
N THR A 375 -17.82 15.77 3.80
CA THR A 375 -17.42 14.93 4.93
C THR A 375 -16.55 13.75 4.47
N LEU A 376 -16.95 13.09 3.39
CA LEU A 376 -16.20 11.96 2.82
C LEU A 376 -14.84 12.40 2.24
N LEU A 377 -14.74 13.63 1.72
CA LEU A 377 -13.47 14.21 1.27
C LEU A 377 -12.51 14.45 2.43
N ASP A 378 -12.99 15.04 3.53
CA ASP A 378 -12.16 15.31 4.69
C ASP A 378 -11.67 13.99 5.32
N LEU A 379 -12.56 12.98 5.41
CA LEU A 379 -12.19 11.63 5.82
C LEU A 379 -11.13 11.01 4.89
N TYR A 380 -11.34 11.11 3.57
CA TYR A 380 -10.42 10.57 2.58
C TYR A 380 -9.03 11.19 2.69
N ARG A 381 -8.95 12.51 2.86
CA ARG A 381 -7.69 13.24 3.07
C ARG A 381 -7.00 12.84 4.36
N ASP A 382 -7.75 12.72 5.45
CA ASP A 382 -7.20 12.34 6.75
C ASP A 382 -6.66 10.91 6.73
N MET A 383 -7.33 9.98 6.05
CA MET A 383 -6.84 8.61 5.85
C MET A 383 -5.59 8.55 4.99
N MET A 384 -5.52 9.36 3.93
CA MET A 384 -4.35 9.47 3.05
C MET A 384 -3.13 9.99 3.82
N GLU A 385 -3.28 11.10 4.55
CA GLU A 385 -2.21 11.68 5.35
C GLU A 385 -1.75 10.72 6.46
N ALA A 386 -2.68 10.02 7.12
CA ALA A 386 -2.33 8.98 8.09
C ALA A 386 -1.50 7.85 7.46
N GLY A 387 -1.81 7.44 6.22
CA GLY A 387 -1.02 6.46 5.46
C GLY A 387 0.38 6.97 5.12
N GLU A 388 0.49 8.20 4.62
CA GLU A 388 1.79 8.81 4.29
C GLU A 388 2.68 8.98 5.54
N LEU A 389 2.09 9.33 6.69
CA LEU A 389 2.80 9.40 7.97
C LEU A 389 3.23 8.01 8.47
N ALA A 390 2.42 6.97 8.25
CA ALA A 390 2.78 5.60 8.59
C ALA A 390 3.94 5.10 7.73
N ASP A 391 3.94 5.40 6.42
CA ASP A 391 5.05 5.09 5.51
C ASP A 391 6.34 5.85 5.87
N ALA A 392 6.19 7.11 6.30
CA ALA A 392 7.28 7.91 6.84
C ALA A 392 7.72 7.50 8.25
N LYS A 393 7.04 6.53 8.88
CA LYS A 393 7.27 6.04 10.25
C LYS A 393 7.14 7.13 11.32
N ASP A 394 6.33 8.15 11.06
CA ASP A 394 5.94 9.16 12.04
C ASP A 394 4.71 8.69 12.83
N TYR A 395 4.98 7.80 13.79
CA TYR A 395 3.95 7.19 14.62
C TYR A 395 3.17 8.19 15.49
N ASN A 396 3.76 9.32 15.87
CA ASN A 396 3.06 10.34 16.66
C ASN A 396 2.04 11.09 15.78
N GLY A 397 2.39 11.37 14.53
CA GLY A 397 1.45 11.90 13.55
C GLY A 397 0.29 10.94 13.28
N VAL A 398 0.58 9.65 13.09
CA VAL A 398 -0.44 8.60 12.88
C VAL A 398 -1.44 8.56 14.03
N GLU A 399 -0.99 8.66 15.28
CA GLU A 399 -1.89 8.70 16.45
C GLU A 399 -2.85 9.88 16.39
N GLN A 400 -2.35 11.09 16.12
CA GLN A 400 -3.16 12.30 16.03
C GLN A 400 -4.22 12.20 14.93
N TYR A 401 -3.85 11.71 13.74
CA TYR A 401 -4.79 11.52 12.65
C TYR A 401 -5.77 10.39 12.93
N ALA A 402 -5.37 9.31 13.58
CA ALA A 402 -6.28 8.25 14.02
C ALA A 402 -7.35 8.78 14.99
N GLU A 403 -7.00 9.73 15.88
CA GLU A 403 -7.98 10.41 16.72
C GLU A 403 -8.93 11.28 15.90
N ARG A 404 -8.39 12.10 15.00
CA ARG A 404 -9.18 12.98 14.13
C ARG A 404 -10.16 12.20 13.25
N ILE A 405 -9.70 11.10 12.63
CA ILE A 405 -10.55 10.20 11.82
C ILE A 405 -11.68 9.62 12.67
N SER A 406 -11.40 9.22 13.91
CA SER A 406 -12.43 8.65 14.80
C SER A 406 -13.54 9.65 15.20
N LEU A 407 -13.29 10.96 15.08
CA LEU A 407 -14.30 11.99 15.29
C LEU A 407 -15.23 12.13 14.09
N ILE A 408 -14.73 11.88 12.88
CA ILE A 408 -15.48 11.96 11.62
C ILE A 408 -16.24 10.64 11.38
N ALA A 409 -15.58 9.51 11.61
CA ALA A 409 -16.08 8.17 11.30
C ALA A 409 -16.09 7.29 12.56
N LYS A 410 -17.29 7.00 13.08
CA LYS A 410 -17.47 6.21 14.30
C LYS A 410 -17.11 4.73 14.12
N ASP A 411 -17.21 4.23 12.89
CA ASP A 411 -16.88 2.86 12.50
C ASP A 411 -15.36 2.64 12.30
N PHE A 412 -14.54 3.68 12.40
CA PHE A 412 -13.10 3.57 12.29
C PHE A 412 -12.48 2.74 13.44
N PRO A 413 -11.67 1.71 13.14
CA PRO A 413 -11.08 0.83 14.16
C PRO A 413 -9.87 1.49 14.87
N LYS A 414 -10.08 2.65 15.53
CA LYS A 414 -9.04 3.44 16.21
C LYS A 414 -8.13 2.59 17.10
N MET A 415 -8.71 1.76 17.95
CA MET A 415 -7.95 0.95 18.92
C MET A 415 -6.99 -0.04 18.23
N ARG A 416 -7.36 -0.58 17.07
CA ARG A 416 -6.49 -1.47 16.30
C ARG A 416 -5.28 -0.72 15.76
N VAL A 417 -5.51 0.48 15.21
CA VAL A 417 -4.44 1.34 14.70
C VAL A 417 -3.49 1.75 15.82
N LEU A 418 -4.02 2.28 16.92
CA LEU A 418 -3.22 2.68 18.08
C LEU A 418 -2.42 1.50 18.66
N SER A 419 -3.03 0.32 18.77
CA SER A 419 -2.32 -0.88 19.24
C SER A 419 -1.16 -1.27 18.32
N SER A 420 -1.32 -1.14 17.01
CA SER A 420 -0.23 -1.43 16.06
C SER A 420 0.90 -0.42 16.16
N VAL A 421 0.56 0.86 16.34
CA VAL A 421 1.55 1.94 16.54
C VAL A 421 2.32 1.73 17.84
N GLU A 422 1.64 1.46 18.94
CA GLU A 422 2.27 1.20 20.24
C GLU A 422 3.18 -0.04 20.18
N THR A 423 2.77 -1.08 19.44
CA THR A 423 3.60 -2.26 19.21
C THR A 423 4.89 -1.89 18.47
N ALA A 424 4.80 -1.07 17.42
CA ALA A 424 5.97 -0.61 16.67
C ALA A 424 6.92 0.24 17.53
N LYS A 425 6.37 1.17 18.33
CA LYS A 425 7.14 1.97 19.31
C LYS A 425 7.87 1.08 20.30
N SER A 426 7.14 0.14 20.94
CA SER A 426 7.69 -0.81 21.91
C SER A 426 8.77 -1.71 21.30
N MET A 427 8.62 -2.15 20.04
CA MET A 427 9.65 -2.93 19.34
C MET A 427 10.93 -2.11 19.12
N SER A 428 10.81 -0.83 18.75
CA SER A 428 11.96 0.07 18.61
C SER A 428 12.64 0.28 19.97
N ASP A 429 11.88 0.53 21.04
CA ASP A 429 12.44 0.70 22.39
C ASP A 429 13.12 -0.57 22.91
N MET A 430 12.58 -1.74 22.61
CA MET A 430 13.21 -3.02 22.93
C MET A 430 14.56 -3.19 22.20
N ALA A 431 14.64 -2.76 20.93
CA ALA A 431 15.88 -2.78 20.17
C ALA A 431 16.93 -1.79 20.74
N VAL A 432 16.52 -0.59 21.17
CA VAL A 432 17.41 0.34 21.91
C VAL A 432 17.89 -0.28 23.22
N PHE A 433 16.99 -0.92 23.97
CA PHE A 433 17.35 -1.61 25.20
C PHE A 433 18.37 -2.72 24.93
N ALA A 434 18.17 -3.55 23.90
CA ALA A 434 19.13 -4.57 23.49
C ALA A 434 20.48 -3.96 23.08
N ALA A 435 20.48 -2.86 22.33
CA ALA A 435 21.70 -2.12 21.98
C ALA A 435 22.46 -1.65 23.23
N SER A 436 21.74 -1.19 24.27
CA SER A 436 22.34 -0.81 25.55
C SER A 436 22.98 -1.99 26.29
N GLN A 437 22.36 -3.17 26.25
CA GLN A 437 22.91 -4.39 26.84
C GLN A 437 24.19 -4.81 26.13
N TYR A 438 24.18 -4.87 24.79
CA TYR A 438 25.38 -5.23 24.01
C TYR A 438 26.52 -4.23 24.21
N ARG A 439 26.21 -2.93 24.28
CA ARG A 439 27.21 -1.88 24.61
C ARG A 439 27.88 -2.16 25.96
N ASN A 440 27.09 -2.45 27.00
CA ASN A 440 27.60 -2.70 28.34
C ASN A 440 28.42 -4.01 28.43
N LEU A 441 28.14 -4.98 27.55
CA LEU A 441 28.91 -6.20 27.40
C LEU A 441 30.20 -6.02 26.56
N GLY A 442 30.41 -4.84 25.96
CA GLY A 442 31.56 -4.53 25.09
C GLY A 442 31.41 -4.96 23.63
N ASP A 443 30.24 -5.46 23.23
CA ASP A 443 29.95 -5.91 21.85
C ASP A 443 29.35 -4.75 21.02
N ILE A 444 30.24 -3.84 20.58
CA ILE A 444 29.85 -2.60 19.90
C ILE A 444 29.21 -2.86 18.54
N ASP A 445 29.61 -3.91 17.83
CA ASP A 445 29.08 -4.23 16.50
C ASP A 445 27.62 -4.69 16.59
N LYS A 446 27.29 -5.55 17.56
CA LYS A 446 25.89 -5.93 17.82
C LYS A 446 25.06 -4.77 18.36
N ALA A 447 25.64 -3.93 19.21
CA ALA A 447 24.96 -2.73 19.69
C ALA A 447 24.58 -1.79 18.54
N ARG A 448 25.46 -1.61 17.55
CA ARG A 448 25.16 -0.82 16.34
C ARG A 448 24.09 -1.46 15.47
N ALA A 449 24.12 -2.78 15.31
CA ALA A 449 23.10 -3.49 14.54
C ALA A 449 21.70 -3.33 15.15
N GLU A 450 21.56 -3.51 16.46
CA GLU A 450 20.28 -3.32 17.16
C GLU A 450 19.84 -1.85 17.21
N LEU A 451 20.79 -0.91 17.23
CA LEU A 451 20.44 0.50 17.10
C LEU A 451 19.91 0.83 15.69
N GLN A 452 20.48 0.22 14.65
CA GLN A 452 19.99 0.38 13.29
C GLN A 452 18.58 -0.19 13.13
N THR A 453 18.29 -1.36 13.70
CA THR A 453 16.93 -1.92 13.69
C THR A 453 15.95 -1.00 14.43
N ALA A 454 16.35 -0.42 15.57
CA ALA A 454 15.53 0.55 16.29
C ALA A 454 15.18 1.78 15.43
N ILE A 455 16.18 2.35 14.73
CA ILE A 455 16.01 3.51 13.82
C ILE A 455 15.16 3.13 12.60
N ASP A 456 15.38 1.95 12.04
CA ASP A 456 14.61 1.46 10.89
C ASP A 456 13.14 1.24 11.27
N ILE A 457 12.83 0.86 12.51
CA ILE A 457 11.45 0.72 12.98
C ILE A 457 10.85 2.11 13.25
N TRP A 458 11.53 2.94 14.05
CA TRP A 458 11.05 4.27 14.44
C TRP A 458 12.19 5.30 14.41
N PRO A 459 12.33 6.07 13.32
CA PRO A 459 13.44 7.00 13.15
C PRO A 459 13.44 8.14 14.18
N SER A 460 12.26 8.58 14.62
CA SER A 460 12.08 9.68 15.56
C SER A 460 12.00 9.23 17.03
N ASN A 461 12.41 7.99 17.34
CA ASN A 461 12.38 7.46 18.69
C ASN A 461 13.23 8.31 19.68
N PRO A 462 12.64 8.86 20.76
CA PRO A 462 13.38 9.55 21.82
C PRO A 462 14.47 8.71 22.48
N SER A 463 14.25 7.41 22.69
CA SER A 463 15.20 6.54 23.39
C SER A 463 16.50 6.34 22.59
N VAL A 464 16.42 6.34 21.25
CA VAL A 464 17.61 6.36 20.36
C VAL A 464 18.45 7.62 20.61
N ARG A 465 17.81 8.79 20.75
CA ARG A 465 18.51 10.06 21.00
C ARG A 465 19.17 10.07 22.37
N GLU A 466 18.48 9.56 23.38
CA GLU A 466 19.03 9.41 24.74
C GLU A 466 20.23 8.46 24.73
N PHE A 467 20.12 7.30 24.07
CA PHE A 467 21.21 6.34 23.92
C PHE A 467 22.45 6.95 23.25
N GLN A 468 22.27 7.76 22.19
CA GLN A 468 23.37 8.46 21.52
C GLN A 468 24.03 9.50 22.43
N GLN A 469 23.23 10.27 23.19
CA GLN A 469 23.76 11.25 24.14
C GLN A 469 24.55 10.58 25.26
N GLU A 470 24.04 9.49 25.83
CA GLU A 470 24.78 8.70 26.83
C GLU A 470 26.09 8.16 26.27
N THR A 471 26.06 7.59 25.08
CA THR A 471 27.25 7.04 24.43
C THR A 471 28.31 8.12 24.17
N THR A 472 27.87 9.33 23.79
CA THR A 472 28.77 10.48 23.60
C THR A 472 29.37 10.94 24.93
N LYS A 473 28.57 10.99 26.00
CA LYS A 473 29.04 11.32 27.36
C LYS A 473 30.09 10.30 27.83
N LEU A 474 29.83 9.01 27.65
CA LEU A 474 30.76 7.92 27.98
C LEU A 474 32.07 8.02 27.19
N ALA A 475 32.01 8.31 25.88
CA ALA A 475 33.20 8.48 25.05
C ALA A 475 34.03 9.71 25.43
N THR A 476 33.36 10.82 25.78
CA THR A 476 34.04 12.04 26.25
C THR A 476 34.64 11.83 27.64
N ALA A 477 33.91 11.18 28.54
CA ALA A 477 34.41 10.78 29.86
C ALA A 477 35.63 9.85 29.74
N GLY A 478 35.60 8.88 28.82
CA GLY A 478 36.74 7.99 28.55
C GLY A 478 37.98 8.74 28.04
N SER A 479 37.81 9.66 27.08
CA SER A 479 38.95 10.37 26.48
C SER A 479 39.60 11.43 27.39
N GLN A 480 38.81 12.11 28.23
CA GLN A 480 39.31 13.14 29.16
C GLN A 480 39.53 12.63 30.58
N GLY A 481 38.98 11.46 30.93
CA GLY A 481 39.01 10.91 32.28
C GLY A 481 40.41 10.62 32.80
N VAL A 482 41.35 10.25 31.92
CA VAL A 482 42.76 10.07 32.28
C VAL A 482 43.39 11.38 32.76
N GLN A 483 43.21 12.47 32.00
CA GLN A 483 43.76 13.78 32.35
C GLN A 483 43.09 14.36 33.59
N ILE A 484 41.76 14.20 33.70
CA ILE A 484 40.97 14.65 34.85
C ILE A 484 41.41 13.90 36.11
N PHE A 485 41.60 12.57 36.04
CA PHE A 485 42.09 11.78 37.16
C PHE A 485 43.47 12.25 37.59
N ASP A 486 44.41 12.38 36.66
CA ASP A 486 45.78 12.83 36.98
C ASP A 486 45.79 14.22 37.64
N ASP A 487 44.94 15.14 37.19
CA ASP A 487 44.84 16.48 37.75
C ASP A 487 44.19 16.49 39.15
N LEU A 488 43.11 15.72 39.36
CA LEU A 488 42.47 15.59 40.67
C LEU A 488 43.37 14.89 41.68
N TYR A 489 44.05 13.83 41.24
CA TYR A 489 44.97 13.06 42.07
C TYR A 489 46.19 13.90 42.49
N LYS A 490 46.77 14.71 41.57
CA LYS A 490 47.85 15.65 41.90
C LYS A 490 47.42 16.74 42.87
N ARG A 491 46.15 17.14 42.85
CA ARG A 491 45.59 18.14 43.77
C ARG A 491 45.23 17.54 45.14
N GLY A 492 45.24 16.22 45.29
CA GLY A 492 44.77 15.53 46.49
C GLY A 492 43.26 15.60 46.69
N ASP A 493 42.48 15.88 45.62
CA ASP A 493 41.02 15.99 45.72
C ASP A 493 40.36 14.60 45.65
N HIS A 494 40.48 13.84 46.73
CA HIS A 494 39.90 12.50 46.85
C HIS A 494 38.37 12.49 46.73
N ARG A 495 37.70 13.55 47.21
CA ARG A 495 36.25 13.68 47.12
C ARG A 495 35.78 13.90 45.68
N GLY A 496 36.46 14.77 44.93
CA GLY A 496 36.19 14.97 43.51
C GLY A 496 36.40 13.70 42.68
N ILE A 497 37.36 12.85 43.06
CA ILE A 497 37.57 11.53 42.46
C ILE A 497 36.41 10.58 42.82
N TYR A 498 36.01 10.53 44.10
CA TYR A 498 34.94 9.66 44.58
C TYR A 498 33.57 10.00 43.95
N ASP A 499 33.25 11.28 43.81
CA ASP A 499 32.00 11.73 43.19
C ASP A 499 31.94 11.33 41.71
N ARG A 500 33.09 11.33 41.02
CA ARG A 500 33.23 10.92 39.61
C ARG A 500 33.65 9.46 39.42
N ARG A 501 33.54 8.63 40.47
CA ARG A 501 34.06 7.25 40.46
C ARG A 501 33.54 6.37 39.32
N MET A 502 32.28 6.56 38.88
CA MET A 502 31.71 5.79 37.77
C MET A 502 32.32 6.20 36.42
N ASP A 503 32.44 7.50 36.18
CA ASP A 503 33.02 8.05 34.95
C ASP A 503 34.51 7.73 34.84
N LEU A 504 35.25 7.89 35.95
CA LEU A 504 36.68 7.58 36.05
C LEU A 504 36.93 6.06 36.03
N GLY A 505 36.05 5.26 36.62
CA GLY A 505 36.12 3.80 36.59
C GLY A 505 35.97 3.23 35.19
N PHE A 506 35.13 3.84 34.34
CA PHE A 506 35.04 3.50 32.93
C PHE A 506 36.28 3.98 32.15
N ALA A 507 36.70 5.24 32.34
CA ALA A 507 37.85 5.80 31.62
C ALA A 507 39.18 5.10 31.92
N LEU A 508 39.36 4.59 33.13
CA LEU A 508 40.58 3.93 33.60
C LEU A 508 40.46 2.39 33.63
N ALA A 509 39.40 1.82 33.05
CA ALA A 509 39.13 0.38 33.13
C ALA A 509 40.27 -0.48 32.55
N GLU A 510 40.86 -0.02 31.45
CA GLU A 510 41.98 -0.65 30.73
C GLU A 510 43.37 -0.14 31.18
N ASP A 511 43.44 0.90 32.02
CA ASP A 511 44.69 1.46 32.52
C ASP A 511 45.16 0.70 33.76
N SER A 512 46.13 -0.20 33.56
CA SER A 512 46.66 -1.07 34.62
C SER A 512 47.41 -0.34 35.73
N ALA A 513 47.88 0.90 35.50
CA ALA A 513 48.64 1.66 36.48
C ALA A 513 47.74 2.54 37.36
N ARG A 514 46.75 3.22 36.77
CA ARG A 514 45.89 4.19 37.48
C ARG A 514 44.66 3.58 38.14
N ARG A 515 44.16 2.46 37.62
CA ARG A 515 43.03 1.73 38.19
C ARG A 515 43.19 1.34 39.67
N PRO A 516 44.33 0.77 40.14
CA PRO A 516 44.49 0.47 41.56
C PRO A 516 44.46 1.73 42.43
N LEU A 517 45.03 2.84 41.97
CA LEU A 517 45.02 4.13 42.68
C LEU A 517 43.59 4.69 42.81
N LEU A 518 42.78 4.58 41.75
CA LEU A 518 41.36 4.95 41.82
C LEU A 518 40.61 4.11 42.86
N MET A 519 40.85 2.80 42.88
CA MET A 519 40.18 1.90 43.83
C MET A 519 40.58 2.19 45.28
N GLU A 520 41.85 2.49 45.53
CA GLU A 520 42.34 2.90 46.85
C GLU A 520 41.63 4.16 47.35
N VAL A 521 41.52 5.20 46.51
CA VAL A 521 40.80 6.43 46.86
C VAL A 521 39.31 6.17 47.12
N ILE A 522 38.68 5.30 46.31
CA ILE A 522 37.27 4.92 46.51
C ILE A 522 37.08 4.19 47.85
N GLU A 523 37.99 3.28 48.19
CA GLU A 523 37.96 2.54 49.45
C GLU A 523 38.15 3.49 50.65
N GLN A 524 39.12 4.40 50.58
CA GLN A 524 39.39 5.39 51.62
C GLN A 524 38.16 6.28 51.89
N VAL A 525 37.61 6.92 50.86
CA VAL A 525 36.45 7.82 51.01
C VAL A 525 35.19 7.06 51.43
N SER A 526 34.97 5.84 50.93
CA SER A 526 33.81 5.03 51.36
C SER A 526 33.92 4.58 52.83
N THR A 527 35.13 4.28 53.31
CA THR A 527 35.38 3.97 54.72
C THR A 527 35.16 5.18 55.60
N ILE A 528 35.59 6.38 55.17
CA ILE A 528 35.30 7.63 55.87
C ILE A 528 33.80 7.87 55.96
N ASP A 529 33.07 7.79 54.85
CA ASP A 529 31.62 7.99 54.81
C ASP A 529 30.87 7.00 55.73
N LEU A 530 31.32 5.73 55.77
CA LEU A 530 30.77 4.73 56.69
C LEU A 530 31.00 5.11 58.16
N LEU A 531 32.21 5.53 58.52
CA LEU A 531 32.56 5.92 59.89
C LEU A 531 31.85 7.20 60.31
N VAL A 532 31.69 8.16 59.40
CA VAL A 532 30.88 9.37 59.62
C VAL A 532 29.43 9.00 59.88
N ALA A 533 28.82 8.14 59.06
CA ALA A 533 27.44 7.69 59.27
C ALA A 533 27.26 6.91 60.59
N GLN A 534 28.22 6.05 60.95
CA GLN A 534 28.21 5.38 62.25
C GLN A 534 28.35 6.36 63.42
N SER A 535 29.15 7.42 63.26
CA SER A 535 29.30 8.46 64.27
C SER A 535 28.01 9.24 64.47
N GLU A 536 27.27 9.55 63.40
CA GLU A 536 25.97 10.21 63.49
C GLU A 536 24.95 9.34 64.21
N GLU A 537 24.97 8.03 63.97
CA GLU A 537 24.07 7.10 64.65
C GLU A 537 24.41 6.96 66.14
N ALA A 538 25.70 6.89 66.49
CA ALA A 538 26.16 6.92 67.88
C ALA A 538 25.72 8.21 68.59
N LEU A 539 25.74 9.36 67.89
CA LEU A 539 25.24 10.63 68.43
C LEU A 539 23.74 10.60 68.72
N LYS A 540 22.93 9.97 67.87
CA LYS A 540 21.49 9.80 68.13
C LYS A 540 21.22 8.91 69.33
N GLN A 541 22.08 7.92 69.56
CA GLN A 541 22.01 7.03 70.72
C GLN A 541 22.47 7.72 72.02
N GLY A 542 23.06 8.92 71.92
CA GLY A 542 23.52 9.72 73.07
C GLY A 542 25.00 9.55 73.39
N ASP A 543 25.72 8.70 72.65
CA ASP A 543 27.12 8.34 72.91
C ASP A 543 28.10 9.24 72.14
N ALA A 544 28.25 10.47 72.61
CA ALA A 544 29.13 11.48 71.99
C ALA A 544 30.62 11.06 71.94
N TYR A 545 31.10 10.32 72.94
CA TYR A 545 32.49 9.85 72.99
C TYR A 545 32.79 8.76 71.94
N VAL A 546 31.84 7.85 71.71
CA VAL A 546 31.95 6.81 70.66
C VAL A 546 32.00 7.46 69.28
N ALA A 547 31.14 8.44 69.03
CA ALA A 547 31.12 9.20 67.79
C ALA A 547 32.46 9.92 67.52
N TRP A 548 33.11 10.44 68.56
CA TRP A 548 34.41 11.10 68.42
C TRP A 548 35.51 10.10 68.06
N GLU A 549 35.53 8.92 68.67
CA GLU A 549 36.49 7.87 68.31
C GLU A 549 36.31 7.40 66.86
N LEU A 550 35.08 7.22 66.40
CA LEU A 550 34.80 6.83 65.02
C LEU A 550 35.28 7.88 64.01
N LEU A 551 35.08 9.16 64.30
CA LEU A 551 35.57 10.26 63.44
C LEU A 551 37.10 10.42 63.51
N ALA A 552 37.71 10.14 64.66
CA ALA A 552 39.17 10.16 64.79
C ALA A 552 39.82 8.92 64.12
N GLU A 553 39.11 7.80 64.03
CA GLU A 553 39.49 6.66 63.19
C GLU A 553 39.40 7.03 61.70
N ALA A 554 38.32 7.72 61.28
CA ALA A 554 38.13 8.19 59.90
C ALA A 554 39.24 9.15 59.45
N ALA A 555 39.69 10.04 60.34
CA ALA A 555 40.74 11.02 60.07
C ALA A 555 42.12 10.40 59.80
N LYS A 556 42.32 9.10 60.06
CA LYS A 556 43.55 8.38 59.70
C LYS A 556 43.64 8.10 58.20
N PHE A 557 42.51 8.06 57.49
CA PHE A 557 42.45 7.78 56.05
C PHE A 557 42.62 9.05 55.22
N ASP A 558 41.87 10.11 55.56
CA ASP A 558 42.02 11.44 54.97
C ASP A 558 41.75 12.49 56.04
N ALA A 559 42.78 13.27 56.39
CA ALA A 559 42.68 14.28 57.43
C ALA A 559 41.95 15.55 56.96
N ASP A 560 41.92 15.80 55.65
CA ASP A 560 41.39 17.03 55.05
C ASP A 560 39.94 16.88 54.55
N ASP A 561 39.30 15.71 54.76
CA ASP A 561 37.92 15.48 54.34
C ASP A 561 36.94 16.47 55.03
N ALA A 562 36.23 17.24 54.20
CA ALA A 562 35.40 18.33 54.68
C ALA A 562 34.14 17.86 55.45
N PRO A 563 33.35 16.86 54.97
CA PRO A 563 32.23 16.30 55.74
C PRO A 563 32.63 15.76 57.11
N MET A 564 33.69 14.95 57.19
CA MET A 564 34.21 14.44 58.46
C MET A 564 34.64 15.57 59.40
N ASN A 565 35.38 16.56 58.89
CA ASN A 565 35.84 17.68 59.71
C ASN A 565 34.69 18.56 60.24
N ARG A 566 33.59 18.71 59.49
CA ARG A 566 32.36 19.36 60.00
C ARG A 566 31.75 18.56 61.15
N ALA A 567 31.59 17.25 60.98
CA ALA A 567 31.06 16.39 62.04
C ALA A 567 31.92 16.44 63.31
N ARG A 568 33.26 16.48 63.16
CA ARG A 568 34.18 16.68 64.29
C ARG A 568 34.01 18.05 64.95
N ALA A 569 33.89 19.13 64.17
CA ALA A 569 33.72 20.48 64.71
C ALA A 569 32.40 20.63 65.50
N GLU A 570 31.31 20.02 65.04
CA GLU A 570 30.02 20.00 65.74
C GLU A 570 30.08 19.21 67.05
N LEU A 571 30.87 18.13 67.07
CA LEU A 571 31.02 17.26 68.22
C LEU A 571 31.99 17.82 69.28
N ALA A 572 33.00 18.57 68.86
CA ALA A 572 34.11 19.04 69.71
C ALA A 572 33.68 19.67 71.06
N PRO A 573 32.63 20.52 71.15
CA PRO A 573 32.22 21.10 72.43
C PRO A 573 31.69 20.08 73.44
N ARG A 574 31.16 18.93 72.98
CA ARG A 574 30.52 17.91 73.82
C ARG A 574 31.49 16.89 74.42
N VAL A 575 32.67 16.76 73.82
CA VAL A 575 33.72 15.80 74.22
C VAL A 575 35.03 16.50 74.61
N ALA A 576 34.98 17.83 74.83
CA ALA A 576 36.16 18.64 75.08
C ALA A 576 36.96 18.19 76.32
N ASP A 577 36.27 17.74 77.37
CA ASP A 577 36.86 17.18 78.58
C ASP A 577 37.71 15.93 78.28
N PHE A 578 37.21 15.01 77.46
CA PHE A 578 37.94 13.82 77.01
C PHE A 578 39.09 14.16 76.04
N VAL A 579 38.83 15.02 75.05
CA VAL A 579 39.79 15.37 73.99
C VAL A 579 41.02 16.09 74.52
N VAL A 580 40.89 16.93 75.55
CA VAL A 580 42.04 17.65 76.15
C VAL A 580 43.05 16.68 76.76
N TYR A 581 42.60 15.63 77.45
CA TYR A 581 43.52 14.62 78.00
C TYR A 581 44.12 13.75 76.91
N LEU A 582 43.34 13.43 75.87
CA LEU A 582 43.81 12.65 74.73
C LEU A 582 44.89 13.40 73.90
N ASP A 583 44.69 14.69 73.60
CA ASP A 583 45.69 15.54 72.94
C ASP A 583 46.94 15.74 73.82
N ARG A 584 46.76 15.95 75.14
CA ARG A 584 47.88 15.99 76.09
C ARG A 584 48.69 14.69 76.08
N ALA A 585 48.02 13.54 76.07
CA ALA A 585 48.66 12.24 76.00
C ALA A 585 49.44 12.05 74.70
N GLN A 586 48.85 12.44 73.56
CA GLN A 586 49.50 12.36 72.25
C GLN A 586 50.73 13.28 72.14
N ARG A 587 50.67 14.50 72.68
CA ARG A 587 51.83 15.42 72.70
C ARG A 587 52.97 14.89 73.56
N GLN A 588 52.65 14.39 74.77
CA GLN A 588 53.66 13.84 75.66
C GLN A 588 54.27 12.54 75.10
N SER A 589 53.49 11.75 74.38
CA SER A 589 53.97 10.59 73.62
C SER A 589 54.95 11.01 72.51
N ALA A 590 54.63 12.07 71.76
CA ALA A 590 55.53 12.62 70.73
C ALA A 590 56.83 13.21 71.31
N GLU A 591 56.79 13.75 72.53
CA GLU A 591 57.96 14.25 73.26
C GLU A 591 58.77 13.14 73.99
N ALA A 592 58.43 11.86 73.76
CA ALA A 592 59.01 10.69 74.42
C ALA A 592 58.89 10.70 75.96
N GLN A 593 57.94 11.44 76.51
CA GLN A 593 57.61 11.46 77.94
C GLN A 593 56.59 10.36 78.28
N HIS A 594 57.01 9.10 78.12
CA HIS A 594 56.11 7.94 78.20
C HIS A 594 55.31 7.83 79.51
N ALA A 595 55.91 8.18 80.66
CA ALA A 595 55.22 8.17 81.95
C ALA A 595 54.12 9.26 82.05
N GLY A 596 54.38 10.44 81.48
CA GLY A 596 53.41 11.53 81.40
C GLY A 596 52.27 11.19 80.45
N ALA A 597 52.61 10.67 79.27
CA ALA A 597 51.66 10.21 78.27
C ALA A 597 50.73 9.11 78.81
N LEU A 598 51.29 8.12 79.52
CA LEU A 598 50.52 7.06 80.18
C LEU A 598 49.54 7.61 81.22
N ALA A 599 49.98 8.55 82.07
CA ALA A 599 49.11 9.18 83.05
C ALA A 599 47.97 9.97 82.39
N ALA A 600 48.24 10.64 81.27
CA ALA A 600 47.23 11.37 80.51
C ALA A 600 46.23 10.43 79.80
N PHE A 601 46.68 9.29 79.26
CA PHE A 601 45.78 8.27 78.70
C PHE A 601 44.90 7.61 79.78
N LEU A 602 45.43 7.34 80.97
CA LEU A 602 44.65 6.83 82.10
C LEU A 602 43.60 7.85 82.56
N ALA A 603 43.95 9.14 82.62
CA ALA A 603 43.00 10.20 82.93
C ALA A 603 41.89 10.34 81.86
N ALA A 604 42.21 10.13 80.58
CA ALA A 604 41.21 10.07 79.52
C ALA A 604 40.33 8.80 79.62
N GLN A 605 40.88 7.67 80.05
CA GLN A 605 40.14 6.44 80.30
C GLN A 605 39.16 6.57 81.47
N ASP A 606 39.48 7.35 82.50
CA ASP A 606 38.54 7.62 83.60
C ASP A 606 37.27 8.34 83.12
N ILE A 607 37.39 9.20 82.10
CA ILE A 607 36.26 9.93 81.49
C ILE A 607 35.45 9.01 80.57
N TYR A 608 36.13 8.20 79.75
CA TYR A 608 35.49 7.24 78.85
C TYR A 608 36.14 5.85 78.94
N PRO A 609 35.65 4.98 79.85
CA PRO A 609 36.30 3.69 80.14
C PRO A 609 36.32 2.69 78.98
N ALA A 610 35.32 2.75 78.09
CA ALA A 610 35.21 1.86 76.94
C ALA A 610 36.09 2.28 75.74
N SER A 611 36.79 3.42 75.86
CA SER A 611 37.68 3.97 74.83
C SER A 611 38.63 2.92 74.27
N ARG A 612 38.60 2.75 72.95
CA ARG A 612 39.59 1.93 72.26
C ARG A 612 40.91 2.69 72.14
N MET A 613 40.85 3.99 71.85
CA MET A 613 42.03 4.82 71.67
C MET A 613 42.90 4.91 72.93
N CYS A 614 42.27 5.03 74.11
CA CYS A 614 43.01 5.05 75.38
C CYS A 614 43.65 3.70 75.68
N ARG A 615 42.95 2.58 75.43
CA ARG A 615 43.52 1.23 75.63
C ARG A 615 44.74 0.97 74.77
N GLU A 616 44.64 1.23 73.47
CA GLU A 616 45.77 1.08 72.54
C GLU A 616 46.93 2.05 72.90
N GLY A 617 46.60 3.28 73.30
CA GLY A 617 47.59 4.25 73.79
C GLY A 617 48.30 3.78 75.05
N ILE A 618 47.57 3.28 76.05
CA ILE A 618 48.13 2.75 77.31
C ILE A 618 49.06 1.57 77.05
N GLU A 619 48.67 0.61 76.21
CA GLU A 619 49.50 -0.53 75.84
C GLU A 619 50.80 -0.09 75.15
N ARG A 620 50.71 0.86 74.21
CA ARG A 620 51.87 1.40 73.50
C ARG A 620 52.82 2.16 74.42
N GLU A 621 52.31 3.07 75.26
CA GLU A 621 53.17 3.87 76.14
C GLU A 621 53.73 3.05 77.31
N SER A 622 52.96 2.10 77.85
CA SER A 622 53.45 1.21 78.91
C SER A 622 54.57 0.28 78.42
N SER A 623 54.45 -0.26 77.21
CA SER A 623 55.51 -1.06 76.59
C SER A 623 56.77 -0.23 76.30
N ALA A 624 56.61 0.98 75.76
CA ALA A 624 57.71 1.92 75.53
C ALA A 624 58.42 2.33 76.84
N LEU A 625 57.66 2.66 77.88
CA LEU A 625 58.19 3.00 79.20
C LEU A 625 58.97 1.83 79.82
N MET A 626 58.42 0.61 79.72
CA MET A 626 59.09 -0.59 80.24
C MET A 626 60.37 -0.92 79.45
N ALA A 627 60.42 -0.63 78.15
CA ALA A 627 61.64 -0.75 77.35
C ALA A 627 62.69 0.28 77.79
N GLN A 628 62.32 1.55 77.94
CA GLN A 628 63.20 2.62 78.41
C GLN A 628 63.79 2.33 79.80
N LEU A 629 62.97 1.83 80.74
CA LEU A 629 63.41 1.46 82.08
C LEU A 629 64.34 0.23 82.09
N ARG A 630 64.22 -0.67 81.10
CA ARG A 630 65.15 -1.80 80.94
C ARG A 630 66.50 -1.34 80.40
N GLU A 631 66.51 -0.39 79.48
CA GLU A 631 67.71 0.16 78.86
C GLU A 631 68.54 1.00 79.87
N GLN A 632 67.87 1.84 80.67
CA GLN A 632 68.52 2.57 81.78
C GLN A 632 69.13 1.62 82.83
N LYS A 633 68.45 0.49 83.11
CA LYS A 633 68.96 -0.51 84.06
C LYS A 633 70.16 -1.30 83.53
N SER A 634 70.35 -1.40 82.21
CA SER A 634 71.58 -1.97 81.64
C SER A 634 72.75 -1.01 81.64
N GLU A 635 72.53 0.31 81.53
CA GLU A 635 73.59 1.33 81.63
C GLU A 635 74.11 1.51 83.07
N ASP A 636 73.26 1.31 84.09
CA ASP A 636 73.67 1.37 85.51
C ASP A 636 74.47 0.13 86.01
N VAL A 637 74.69 -0.87 85.16
CA VAL A 637 75.37 -2.15 85.50
C VAL A 637 76.74 -2.31 84.80
N GLU A 638 77.13 -1.38 83.93
CA GLU A 638 78.53 -1.16 83.52
C GLU A 638 79.21 -0.12 84.43
#